data_AF-A0A971F1V4-F1
#
_entry.id   AF-A0A971F1V4-F1
#
_cell.length_a   1.000
_cell.length_b   1.000
_cell.length_c   1.000
_cell.angle_alpha   90.00
_cell.angle_beta   90.00
_cell.angle_gamma   90.00
#
_symmetry.space_group_name_H-M   'P 1'
#
loop_
_entity.id
_entity.type
_entity.pdbx_description
1 polymer ?
#
loop_
_entity_poly.entity_id
_entity_poly.type
_entity_poly.pdbx_seq_one_letter_code
_entity_poly.pdbx_strand_id
1 'polypeptide(L)'
;MQKIMDLFNEAIDFMSVTNNIVQFIVFFAAVISVFYVFSNKYLYPVSILLNSLGIKRRYVLRAMILCRKNPRKYIRIFCEYFILKSQGQYKDKNWWKDNYKEFVAFFKDSLPSDFIYEIDNCTDILCEDVSNKADCYFNYFDQQKIRKKYDLNQELPISFCMEIRIKQGFLSPNFLLSGLLDRYKNNWGNLVRKYVSSTCNENDTNYSSEIYYTFAWLLWGPSYQMKYQEGHYKLCQYAFGDESNSLNVVLNSNEKLTDLWNSITNDSNGILCELTCRLFKAKKYIDYYRDEFSPLNIYFTNKVANESTGFLLEPIVFDIKKNYAALNYYCTAYVWIMFESITDEDSCFQPSKAITFFEHANLANKISYEACINSLITKSFEHFDRIFSNDNIERKYRYCLSMNTYIESKFLDRYKAKIELDDELSQKYRSCIITNMSCAESDVFSSFDTYFSNSYEDLSLMEVNIQDKPSVALLGEYYTSIYINAFPKNERESLDNIIDYLSKKENGWYGKNNYHVILAIESGVTIGGLICDYFERSNCGVIEFIAIKQECQSEGIGTRIYQKAIELLRKDARNNKKNNIDYIFCEIEKSDTSINKEASKYLWFWNKMGYRKISLRYIQPALDDGKENVHCLDLVALQLNEKIESQRGINANTIKNFLLDYARYAMRIEEPEKNISISRMIEEIESLKTSIIETDTIL
;
A
#
# COMPACT_ATOMS: atom_id res chain seq x y z
N MET A 1 -40.74 -61.37 62.41
CA MET A 1 -39.30 -61.07 62.26
C MET A 1 -38.84 -61.27 60.82
N GLN A 2 -39.07 -62.45 60.20
CA GLN A 2 -38.73 -62.73 58.79
C GLN A 2 -39.29 -61.70 57.79
N LYS A 3 -40.61 -61.42 57.84
CA LYS A 3 -41.26 -60.41 56.97
C LYS A 3 -40.70 -59.00 57.11
N ILE A 4 -40.13 -58.65 58.27
CA ILE A 4 -39.51 -57.34 58.49
C ILE A 4 -38.12 -57.31 57.86
N MET A 5 -37.36 -58.40 57.95
CA MET A 5 -36.08 -58.54 57.23
C MET A 5 -36.27 -58.52 55.70
N ASP A 6 -37.30 -59.20 55.18
CA ASP A 6 -37.58 -59.21 53.75
C ASP A 6 -37.93 -57.80 53.23
N LEU A 7 -38.78 -57.06 53.95
CA LEU A 7 -39.08 -55.64 53.66
C LEU A 7 -37.85 -54.74 53.76
N PHE A 8 -36.93 -55.02 54.69
CA PHE A 8 -35.70 -54.26 54.85
C PHE A 8 -34.71 -54.53 53.70
N ASN A 9 -34.62 -55.77 53.25
CA ASN A 9 -33.81 -56.16 52.10
C ASN A 9 -34.38 -55.58 50.79
N GLU A 10 -35.69 -55.62 50.59
CA GLU A 10 -36.35 -54.95 49.45
C GLU A 10 -36.14 -53.43 49.46
N ALA A 11 -36.18 -52.79 50.64
CA ALA A 11 -35.88 -51.36 50.77
C ALA A 11 -34.41 -51.04 50.47
N ILE A 12 -33.47 -51.90 50.87
CA ILE A 12 -32.04 -51.76 50.55
C ILE A 12 -31.80 -51.93 49.04
N ASP A 13 -32.43 -52.92 48.39
CA ASP A 13 -32.35 -53.10 46.94
C ASP A 13 -32.98 -51.94 46.17
N PHE A 14 -34.11 -51.41 46.64
CA PHE A 14 -34.73 -50.22 46.07
C PHE A 14 -33.84 -48.98 46.23
N MET A 15 -33.18 -48.79 47.39
CA MET A 15 -32.21 -47.72 47.60
C MET A 15 -30.96 -47.87 46.72
N SER A 16 -30.50 -49.10 46.47
CA SER A 16 -29.41 -49.42 45.55
C SER A 16 -29.76 -49.04 44.10
N VAL A 17 -30.94 -49.45 43.61
CA VAL A 17 -31.42 -49.13 42.26
C VAL A 17 -31.61 -47.62 42.07
N THR A 18 -32.21 -46.94 43.04
CA THR A 18 -32.40 -45.49 42.98
C THR A 18 -31.06 -44.74 43.01
N ASN A 19 -30.09 -45.16 43.83
CA ASN A 19 -28.74 -44.59 43.83
C ASN A 19 -28.04 -44.78 42.47
N ASN A 20 -28.17 -45.96 41.85
CA ASN A 20 -27.62 -46.22 40.51
C ASN A 20 -28.27 -45.32 39.44
N ILE A 21 -29.59 -45.08 39.51
CA ILE A 21 -30.29 -44.16 38.60
C ILE A 21 -29.83 -42.72 38.81
N VAL A 22 -29.71 -42.26 40.06
CA VAL A 22 -29.22 -40.92 40.39
C VAL A 22 -27.78 -40.75 39.91
N GLN A 23 -26.89 -41.72 40.14
CA GLN A 23 -25.52 -41.70 39.64
C GLN A 23 -25.46 -41.66 38.11
N PHE A 24 -26.33 -42.40 37.43
CA PHE A 24 -26.45 -42.36 35.97
C PHE A 24 -26.93 -40.98 35.47
N ILE A 25 -27.92 -40.37 36.12
CA ILE A 25 -28.41 -39.03 35.79
C ILE A 25 -27.32 -37.97 36.03
N VAL A 26 -26.59 -38.05 37.15
CA VAL A 26 -25.49 -37.13 37.47
C VAL A 26 -24.34 -37.29 36.48
N PHE A 27 -23.97 -38.53 36.14
CA PHE A 27 -22.97 -38.81 35.09
C PHE A 27 -23.44 -38.25 33.74
N PHE A 28 -24.69 -38.47 33.36
CA PHE A 28 -25.26 -37.96 32.11
C PHE A 28 -25.31 -36.42 32.08
N ALA A 29 -25.69 -35.78 33.18
CA ALA A 29 -25.67 -34.33 33.34
C ALA A 29 -24.25 -33.75 33.30
N ALA A 30 -23.27 -34.43 33.91
CA ALA A 30 -21.86 -34.05 33.84
C ALA A 30 -21.31 -34.18 32.41
N VAL A 31 -21.64 -35.28 31.71
CA VAL A 31 -21.29 -35.46 30.29
C VAL A 31 -21.94 -34.36 29.45
N ILE A 32 -23.23 -34.08 29.61
CA ILE A 32 -23.93 -32.98 28.91
C ILE A 32 -23.28 -31.63 29.20
N SER A 33 -22.91 -31.36 30.45
CA SER A 33 -22.30 -30.08 30.87
C SER A 33 -20.90 -29.92 30.27
N VAL A 34 -20.09 -30.98 30.28
CA VAL A 34 -18.78 -30.99 29.61
C VAL A 34 -18.96 -30.78 28.11
N PHE A 35 -19.90 -31.47 27.47
CA PHE A 35 -20.25 -31.28 26.07
C PHE A 35 -20.74 -29.86 25.77
N TYR A 36 -21.57 -29.27 26.63
CA TYR A 36 -22.11 -27.92 26.48
C TYR A 36 -21.00 -26.86 26.60
N VAL A 37 -20.14 -26.96 27.61
CA VAL A 37 -19.01 -26.04 27.81
C VAL A 37 -17.99 -26.17 26.68
N PHE A 38 -17.65 -27.38 26.23
CA PHE A 38 -16.75 -27.58 25.10
C PHE A 38 -17.34 -27.14 23.75
N SER A 39 -18.62 -27.44 23.51
CA SER A 39 -19.29 -27.08 22.26
C SER A 39 -19.46 -25.57 22.11
N ASN A 40 -19.82 -24.86 23.17
CA ASN A 40 -19.96 -23.40 23.13
C ASN A 40 -18.59 -22.68 23.06
N LYS A 41 -17.53 -23.31 23.60
CA LYS A 41 -16.17 -22.75 23.55
C LYS A 41 -15.49 -22.93 22.18
N TYR A 42 -15.58 -24.08 21.51
CA TYR A 42 -14.78 -24.28 20.28
C TYR A 42 -15.57 -24.61 19.01
N LEU A 43 -16.89 -24.80 19.05
CA LEU A 43 -17.69 -25.19 17.87
C LEU A 43 -18.64 -24.11 17.33
N TYR A 44 -18.98 -23.10 18.13
CA TYR A 44 -19.68 -21.91 17.63
C TYR A 44 -19.04 -21.32 16.35
N PRO A 45 -17.69 -21.20 16.24
CA PRO A 45 -17.03 -20.81 15.00
C PRO A 45 -17.36 -21.68 13.78
N VAL A 46 -17.38 -23.01 13.94
CA VAL A 46 -17.66 -23.94 12.84
C VAL A 46 -19.07 -23.72 12.31
N SER A 47 -20.02 -23.49 13.22
CA SER A 47 -21.39 -23.16 12.85
C SER A 47 -21.53 -21.76 12.26
N ILE A 48 -20.67 -20.80 12.56
CA ILE A 48 -20.70 -19.49 11.91
C ILE A 48 -20.12 -19.60 10.50
N LEU A 49 -18.91 -20.15 10.40
CA LEU A 49 -18.11 -20.12 9.18
C LEU A 49 -18.62 -21.09 8.11
N LEU A 50 -19.14 -22.26 8.50
CA LEU A 50 -19.51 -23.32 7.56
C LEU A 50 -21.03 -23.55 7.42
N ASN A 51 -21.89 -22.84 8.17
CA ASN A 51 -23.35 -23.06 8.05
C ASN A 51 -23.90 -22.66 6.68
N SER A 52 -23.37 -21.60 6.08
CA SER A 52 -23.68 -21.25 4.69
C SER A 52 -23.27 -22.34 3.68
N LEU A 53 -22.34 -23.23 4.05
CA LEU A 53 -21.90 -24.35 3.23
C LEU A 53 -22.77 -25.60 3.42
N GLY A 54 -23.83 -25.52 4.25
CA GLY A 54 -24.78 -26.61 4.47
C GLY A 54 -24.38 -27.63 5.53
N ILE A 55 -23.36 -27.34 6.35
CA ILE A 55 -22.91 -28.28 7.39
C ILE A 55 -24.05 -28.62 8.36
N LYS A 56 -24.25 -29.91 8.64
CA LYS A 56 -25.24 -30.37 9.62
C LYS A 56 -24.59 -30.50 11.01
N ARG A 57 -25.38 -30.24 12.06
CA ARG A 57 -24.96 -30.35 13.48
C ARG A 57 -24.21 -31.64 13.81
N ARG A 58 -24.59 -32.77 13.20
CA ARG A 58 -23.89 -34.06 13.40
C ARG A 58 -22.42 -34.04 12.98
N TYR A 59 -22.05 -33.30 11.94
CA TYR A 59 -20.66 -33.20 11.47
C TYR A 59 -19.86 -32.22 12.32
N VAL A 60 -20.49 -31.16 12.81
CA VAL A 60 -19.91 -30.26 13.83
C VAL A 60 -19.54 -31.06 15.09
N LEU A 61 -20.43 -31.94 15.55
CA LEU A 61 -20.18 -32.81 16.70
C LEU A 61 -19.04 -33.83 16.44
N ARG A 62 -18.98 -34.39 15.22
CA ARG A 62 -17.92 -35.34 14.87
C ARG A 62 -16.55 -34.66 14.74
N ALA A 63 -16.50 -33.46 14.18
CA ALA A 63 -15.29 -32.64 14.13
C ALA A 63 -14.75 -32.38 15.54
N MET A 64 -15.61 -32.09 16.51
CA MET A 64 -15.21 -31.94 17.92
C MET A 64 -14.48 -33.17 18.46
N ILE A 65 -15.05 -34.36 18.25
CA ILE A 65 -14.49 -35.61 18.77
C ILE A 65 -13.13 -35.88 18.13
N LEU A 66 -13.01 -35.63 16.83
CA LEU A 66 -11.77 -35.82 16.08
C LEU A 66 -10.67 -34.83 16.53
N CYS A 67 -11.04 -33.57 16.70
CA CYS A 67 -10.12 -32.47 17.01
C CYS A 67 -9.79 -32.32 18.52
N ARG A 68 -10.31 -33.19 19.40
CA ARG A 68 -10.24 -33.05 20.88
C ARG A 68 -8.83 -32.93 21.46
N LYS A 69 -7.81 -33.45 20.77
CA LYS A 69 -6.40 -33.41 21.25
C LYS A 69 -5.82 -31.99 21.23
N ASN A 70 -6.17 -31.18 20.23
CA ASN A 70 -5.79 -29.78 20.14
C ASN A 70 -6.92 -29.00 19.43
N PRO A 71 -8.01 -28.69 20.14
CA PRO A 71 -9.18 -28.07 19.52
C PRO A 71 -8.89 -26.66 18.99
N ARG A 72 -7.87 -25.97 19.53
CA ARG A 72 -7.47 -24.63 19.08
C ARG A 72 -6.91 -24.66 17.66
N LYS A 73 -6.01 -25.61 17.36
CA LYS A 73 -5.42 -25.77 16.02
C LYS A 73 -6.34 -26.53 15.07
N TYR A 74 -6.86 -27.68 15.50
CA TYR A 74 -7.50 -28.62 14.57
C TYR A 74 -8.90 -28.20 14.12
N ILE A 75 -9.63 -27.38 14.90
CA ILE A 75 -10.89 -26.79 14.42
C ILE A 75 -10.64 -25.77 13.31
N ARG A 76 -9.53 -25.02 13.37
CA ARG A 76 -9.16 -24.08 12.31
C ARG A 76 -8.86 -24.83 11.02
N ILE A 77 -8.05 -25.90 11.09
CA ILE A 77 -7.79 -26.82 9.97
C ILE A 77 -9.09 -27.40 9.39
N PHE A 78 -10.05 -27.81 10.25
CA PHE A 78 -11.34 -28.29 9.77
C PHE A 78 -12.10 -27.22 8.96
N CYS A 79 -12.16 -25.98 9.46
CA CYS A 79 -12.79 -24.88 8.73
C CYS A 79 -12.07 -24.58 7.41
N GLU A 80 -10.75 -24.44 7.44
CA GLU A 80 -9.91 -24.13 6.27
C GLU A 80 -10.06 -25.20 5.18
N TYR A 81 -9.99 -26.49 5.56
CA TYR A 81 -10.18 -27.61 4.64
C TYR A 81 -11.53 -27.53 3.93
N PHE A 82 -12.62 -27.30 4.66
CA PHE A 82 -13.95 -27.27 4.06
C PHE A 82 -14.25 -25.98 3.31
N ILE A 83 -13.61 -24.85 3.63
CA ILE A 83 -13.66 -23.64 2.81
C ILE A 83 -13.09 -23.93 1.42
N LEU A 84 -11.90 -24.51 1.34
CA LEU A 84 -11.25 -24.86 0.07
C LEU A 84 -11.97 -26.00 -0.65
N LYS A 85 -12.22 -27.12 0.03
CA LYS A 85 -12.84 -28.32 -0.57
C LYS A 85 -14.25 -28.07 -1.11
N SER A 86 -15.02 -27.20 -0.47
CA SER A 86 -16.37 -26.84 -0.95
C SER A 86 -16.36 -25.80 -2.07
N GLN A 87 -15.20 -25.20 -2.38
CA GLN A 87 -15.09 -24.04 -3.27
C GLN A 87 -15.99 -22.88 -2.79
N GLY A 88 -16.14 -22.72 -1.47
CA GLY A 88 -16.96 -21.68 -0.83
C GLY A 88 -18.49 -21.82 -0.98
N GLN A 89 -18.97 -22.88 -1.62
CA GLN A 89 -20.37 -23.05 -1.99
C GLN A 89 -21.17 -23.97 -1.06
N TYR A 90 -22.50 -23.82 -1.07
CA TYR A 90 -23.41 -24.73 -0.37
C TYR A 90 -23.27 -26.17 -0.90
N LYS A 91 -23.18 -27.14 0.02
CA LYS A 91 -23.10 -28.57 -0.31
C LYS A 91 -24.19 -29.39 0.37
N ASP A 92 -24.63 -30.44 -0.32
CA ASP A 92 -25.70 -31.30 0.15
C ASP A 92 -25.25 -32.33 1.21
N LYS A 93 -26.22 -33.12 1.69
CA LYS A 93 -25.98 -34.11 2.74
C LYS A 93 -25.04 -35.25 2.32
N ASN A 94 -25.06 -35.64 1.04
CA ASN A 94 -24.24 -36.75 0.54
C ASN A 94 -22.80 -36.29 0.39
N TRP A 95 -22.59 -35.11 -0.18
CA TRP A 95 -21.28 -34.48 -0.25
C TRP A 95 -20.60 -34.38 1.11
N TRP A 96 -21.31 -33.90 2.14
CA TRP A 96 -20.76 -33.84 3.51
C TRP A 96 -20.46 -35.22 4.11
N LYS A 97 -21.19 -36.26 3.73
CA LYS A 97 -20.93 -37.63 4.21
C LYS A 97 -19.62 -38.17 3.66
N ASP A 98 -19.37 -37.94 2.37
CA ASP A 98 -18.20 -38.50 1.68
C ASP A 98 -16.95 -37.67 1.97
N ASN A 99 -17.05 -36.34 1.87
CA ASN A 99 -15.92 -35.43 2.12
C ASN A 99 -15.52 -35.37 3.60
N TYR A 100 -16.42 -35.66 4.54
CA TYR A 100 -16.03 -35.83 5.95
C TYR A 100 -15.14 -37.06 6.14
N LYS A 101 -15.36 -38.15 5.40
CA LYS A 101 -14.49 -39.33 5.47
C LYS A 101 -13.11 -39.02 4.89
N GLU A 102 -13.06 -38.30 3.78
CA GLU A 102 -11.80 -37.80 3.19
C GLU A 102 -11.05 -36.93 4.18
N PHE A 103 -11.73 -35.98 4.84
CA PHE A 103 -11.11 -35.18 5.90
C PHE A 103 -10.57 -36.03 7.05
N VAL A 104 -11.28 -37.07 7.48
CA VAL A 104 -10.80 -37.97 8.55
C VAL A 104 -9.52 -38.71 8.13
N ALA A 105 -9.43 -39.14 6.86
CA ALA A 105 -8.23 -39.77 6.32
C ALA A 105 -7.07 -38.76 6.29
N PHE A 106 -7.27 -37.62 5.63
CA PHE A 106 -6.35 -36.49 5.62
C PHE A 106 -5.85 -36.14 7.04
N PHE A 107 -6.77 -36.02 7.99
CA PHE A 107 -6.44 -35.64 9.36
C PHE A 107 -5.61 -36.68 10.12
N LYS A 108 -5.76 -37.97 9.79
CA LYS A 108 -5.03 -39.06 10.45
C LYS A 108 -3.67 -39.32 9.81
N ASP A 109 -3.57 -39.11 8.51
CA ASP A 109 -2.37 -39.39 7.73
C ASP A 109 -1.36 -38.23 7.81
N SER A 110 -1.82 -37.02 8.15
CA SER A 110 -0.95 -35.86 8.37
C SER A 110 -0.29 -35.87 9.76
N LEU A 111 1.00 -35.52 9.80
CA LEU A 111 1.68 -35.17 11.04
C LEU A 111 1.14 -33.82 11.59
N PRO A 112 1.21 -33.58 12.92
CA PRO A 112 0.74 -32.33 13.51
C PRO A 112 1.35 -31.05 12.92
N SER A 113 2.52 -31.14 12.28
CA SER A 113 3.23 -30.05 11.60
C SER A 113 2.89 -29.92 10.09
N ASP A 114 2.27 -30.93 9.47
CA ASP A 114 2.32 -31.12 8.00
C ASP A 114 0.90 -31.21 7.37
N PHE A 115 -0.01 -30.34 7.79
CA PHE A 115 -1.32 -30.24 7.14
C PHE A 115 -1.20 -29.44 5.85
N ILE A 116 -0.91 -30.13 4.74
CA ILE A 116 -0.77 -29.54 3.41
C ILE A 116 -2.00 -29.84 2.58
N TYR A 117 -2.72 -28.80 2.16
CA TYR A 117 -3.83 -28.92 1.21
C TYR A 117 -3.33 -28.61 -0.21
N GLU A 118 -3.52 -29.54 -1.14
CA GLU A 118 -3.06 -29.37 -2.51
C GLU A 118 -4.16 -28.77 -3.40
N ILE A 119 -3.78 -27.77 -4.19
CA ILE A 119 -4.57 -27.18 -5.27
C ILE A 119 -3.75 -27.14 -6.56
N ASP A 120 -4.43 -27.14 -7.69
CA ASP A 120 -3.75 -27.18 -8.99
C ASP A 120 -3.10 -25.83 -9.33
N ASN A 121 -3.81 -24.73 -9.07
CA ASN A 121 -3.34 -23.36 -9.31
C ASN A 121 -4.03 -22.36 -8.35
N CYS A 122 -3.63 -21.08 -8.39
CA CYS A 122 -4.13 -20.05 -7.48
C CYS A 122 -5.60 -19.62 -7.69
N THR A 123 -6.24 -19.99 -8.80
CA THR A 123 -7.63 -19.59 -9.09
C THR A 123 -8.64 -20.16 -8.09
N ASP A 124 -8.34 -21.32 -7.50
CA ASP A 124 -9.16 -21.93 -6.44
C ASP A 124 -9.29 -21.02 -5.21
N ILE A 125 -8.29 -20.19 -4.92
CA ILE A 125 -8.33 -19.21 -3.82
C ILE A 125 -9.06 -17.93 -4.26
N LEU A 126 -8.80 -17.49 -5.49
CA LEU A 126 -9.33 -16.25 -6.06
C LEU A 126 -10.83 -16.31 -6.42
N CYS A 127 -11.40 -17.51 -6.51
CA CYS A 127 -12.84 -17.71 -6.66
C CYS A 127 -13.61 -16.86 -5.64
N GLU A 128 -14.60 -16.07 -6.09
CA GLU A 128 -15.35 -15.12 -5.26
C GLU A 128 -15.95 -15.79 -4.01
N ASP A 129 -16.55 -16.98 -4.17
CA ASP A 129 -17.12 -17.75 -3.07
C ASP A 129 -16.07 -18.15 -2.03
N VAL A 130 -14.90 -18.63 -2.47
CA VAL A 130 -13.80 -19.02 -1.58
C VAL A 130 -13.21 -17.80 -0.89
N SER A 131 -12.94 -16.75 -1.64
CA SER A 131 -12.42 -15.48 -1.16
C SER A 131 -13.30 -14.88 -0.07
N ASN A 132 -14.62 -14.83 -0.29
CA ASN A 132 -15.57 -14.34 0.71
C ASN A 132 -15.57 -15.19 2.00
N LYS A 133 -15.41 -16.51 1.89
CA LYS A 133 -15.35 -17.40 3.07
C LYS A 133 -14.03 -17.32 3.80
N ALA A 134 -12.92 -17.23 3.09
CA ALA A 134 -11.61 -17.00 3.66
C ALA A 134 -11.55 -15.65 4.40
N ASP A 135 -12.17 -14.60 3.84
CA ASP A 135 -12.28 -13.31 4.51
C ASP A 135 -13.09 -13.38 5.81
N CYS A 136 -14.26 -14.04 5.78
CA CYS A 136 -15.05 -14.32 6.98
C CYS A 136 -14.24 -15.08 8.04
N TYR A 137 -13.42 -16.05 7.63
CA TYR A 137 -12.52 -16.78 8.50
C TYR A 137 -11.52 -15.86 9.19
N PHE A 138 -10.78 -15.03 8.43
CA PHE A 138 -9.78 -14.13 9.00
C PHE A 138 -10.44 -13.11 9.93
N ASN A 139 -11.53 -12.48 9.51
CA ASN A 139 -12.28 -11.50 10.30
C ASN A 139 -12.81 -12.10 11.61
N TYR A 140 -13.23 -13.36 11.61
CA TYR A 140 -13.69 -14.04 12.82
C TYR A 140 -12.54 -14.29 13.80
N PHE A 141 -11.42 -14.83 13.32
CA PHE A 141 -10.30 -15.17 14.20
C PHE A 141 -9.50 -13.94 14.67
N ASP A 142 -9.59 -12.82 13.96
CA ASP A 142 -8.92 -11.56 14.32
C ASP A 142 -9.53 -10.84 15.52
N GLN A 143 -10.76 -11.19 15.90
CA GLN A 143 -11.43 -10.59 17.06
C GLN A 143 -10.67 -10.88 18.36
N GLN A 144 -10.38 -9.85 19.17
CA GLN A 144 -9.60 -9.97 20.41
C GLN A 144 -10.11 -11.08 21.35
N LYS A 145 -11.44 -11.21 21.50
CA LYS A 145 -12.07 -12.26 22.30
C LYS A 145 -11.78 -13.66 21.75
N ILE A 146 -11.75 -13.81 20.43
CA ILE A 146 -11.48 -15.07 19.75
C ILE A 146 -9.98 -15.39 19.80
N ARG A 147 -9.09 -14.43 19.58
CA ARG A 147 -7.63 -14.60 19.73
C ARG A 147 -7.27 -15.16 21.11
N LYS A 148 -7.77 -14.55 22.19
CA LYS A 148 -7.60 -15.05 23.57
C LYS A 148 -8.15 -16.47 23.76
N LYS A 149 -9.30 -16.76 23.15
CA LYS A 149 -9.97 -18.08 23.27
C LYS A 149 -9.19 -19.20 22.58
N TYR A 150 -8.54 -18.89 21.46
CA TYR A 150 -7.75 -19.81 20.65
C TYR A 150 -6.24 -19.77 20.95
N ASP A 151 -5.82 -18.96 21.93
CA ASP A 151 -4.41 -18.77 22.29
C ASP A 151 -3.55 -18.31 21.12
N LEU A 152 -4.11 -17.37 20.35
CA LEU A 152 -3.43 -16.71 19.24
C LEU A 152 -2.72 -15.46 19.78
N ASN A 153 -1.51 -15.20 19.30
CA ASN A 153 -0.79 -13.96 19.58
C ASN A 153 -1.68 -12.76 19.20
N GLN A 154 -1.71 -11.70 20.00
CA GLN A 154 -2.60 -10.56 19.77
C GLN A 154 -2.11 -9.62 18.67
N GLU A 155 -0.81 -9.61 18.41
CA GLU A 155 -0.15 -8.67 17.50
C GLU A 155 0.08 -9.31 16.12
N LEU A 156 0.41 -10.61 16.08
CA LEU A 156 0.75 -11.28 14.82
C LEU A 156 -0.44 -11.39 13.84
N PRO A 157 -0.20 -11.24 12.53
CA PRO A 157 -1.20 -11.49 11.51
C PRO A 157 -1.63 -12.95 11.53
N ILE A 158 -2.94 -13.18 11.35
CA ILE A 158 -3.47 -14.55 11.30
C ILE A 158 -3.21 -15.15 9.93
N SER A 159 -2.60 -16.32 9.91
CA SER A 159 -2.49 -17.20 8.74
C SER A 159 -3.51 -18.33 8.81
N PHE A 160 -3.74 -19.03 7.69
CA PHE A 160 -4.24 -20.41 7.76
C PHE A 160 -3.29 -21.28 8.59
N CYS A 161 -3.85 -22.25 9.33
CA CYS A 161 -3.10 -23.27 10.05
C CYS A 161 -2.57 -24.35 9.11
N MET A 162 -3.30 -24.63 8.03
CA MET A 162 -2.85 -25.47 6.93
C MET A 162 -1.93 -24.68 6.01
N GLU A 163 -0.96 -25.38 5.43
CA GLU A 163 -0.18 -24.91 4.30
C GLU A 163 -0.90 -25.27 3.00
N ILE A 164 -0.76 -24.44 1.99
CA ILE A 164 -1.36 -24.66 0.68
C ILE A 164 -0.24 -24.94 -0.31
N ARG A 165 -0.28 -26.11 -0.94
CA ARG A 165 0.60 -26.46 -2.05
C ARG A 165 -0.10 -26.17 -3.36
N ILE A 166 0.43 -25.22 -4.12
CA ILE A 166 -0.04 -24.83 -5.44
C ILE A 166 0.89 -25.44 -6.48
N LYS A 167 0.37 -26.38 -7.27
CA LYS A 167 1.16 -27.21 -8.19
C LYS A 167 1.71 -26.42 -9.38
N GLN A 168 0.96 -25.44 -9.85
CA GLN A 168 1.28 -24.70 -11.06
C GLN A 168 1.02 -23.20 -10.89
N GLY A 169 2.03 -22.41 -11.26
CA GLY A 169 1.94 -20.96 -11.27
C GLY A 169 3.27 -20.32 -11.68
N PHE A 170 3.18 -19.11 -12.22
CA PHE A 170 4.32 -18.31 -12.66
C PHE A 170 4.58 -17.21 -11.65
N LEU A 171 5.74 -17.31 -11.00
CA LEU A 171 6.19 -16.34 -10.02
C LEU A 171 6.98 -15.25 -10.74
N SER A 172 6.42 -14.05 -10.80
CA SER A 172 6.98 -12.89 -11.49
C SER A 172 7.32 -11.79 -10.48
N PRO A 173 8.41 -11.02 -10.67
CA PRO A 173 8.73 -9.89 -9.80
C PRO A 173 7.83 -8.67 -10.07
N ASN A 174 6.95 -8.78 -11.07
CA ASN A 174 5.92 -7.80 -11.39
C ASN A 174 4.67 -8.07 -10.55
N PHE A 175 3.84 -7.04 -10.38
CA PHE A 175 2.50 -7.18 -9.81
C PHE A 175 1.54 -6.25 -10.56
N LEU A 176 0.30 -6.71 -10.70
CA LEU A 176 -0.77 -5.94 -11.33
C LEU A 176 -1.24 -4.84 -10.37
N LEU A 177 -1.22 -3.60 -10.85
CA LEU A 177 -1.90 -2.49 -10.18
C LEU A 177 -3.35 -2.49 -10.64
N SER A 178 -4.28 -2.45 -9.67
CA SER A 178 -5.72 -2.35 -9.99
C SER A 178 -5.99 -1.20 -10.97
N GLY A 179 -6.63 -1.56 -12.08
CA GLY A 179 -6.91 -0.69 -13.22
C GLY A 179 -8.15 0.17 -13.02
N LEU A 180 -8.57 0.86 -14.08
CA LEU A 180 -9.80 1.65 -14.03
C LEU A 180 -11.03 0.75 -13.85
N LEU A 181 -11.07 -0.46 -14.42
CA LEU A 181 -12.26 -1.32 -14.32
C LEU A 181 -12.60 -1.76 -12.88
N ASP A 182 -11.60 -2.06 -12.05
CA ASP A 182 -11.81 -2.59 -10.68
C ASP A 182 -12.47 -1.60 -9.72
N ARG A 183 -12.35 -0.30 -9.99
CA ARG A 183 -12.80 0.76 -9.07
C ARG A 183 -14.23 1.22 -9.29
N TYR A 184 -14.87 0.89 -10.43
CA TYR A 184 -15.91 1.78 -10.97
C TYR A 184 -17.18 1.13 -11.55
N LYS A 185 -17.73 0.08 -10.92
CA LYS A 185 -19.10 -0.39 -11.27
C LYS A 185 -20.16 0.74 -11.33
N ASN A 186 -19.90 1.94 -10.78
CA ASN A 186 -20.85 3.08 -10.72
C ASN A 186 -20.38 4.42 -11.34
N ASN A 187 -19.19 4.57 -11.97
CA ASN A 187 -18.66 5.92 -12.33
C ASN A 187 -18.15 6.10 -13.78
N TRP A 188 -18.62 5.26 -14.70
CA TRP A 188 -18.17 5.23 -16.11
C TRP A 188 -18.29 6.57 -16.84
N GLY A 189 -19.37 7.34 -16.56
CA GLY A 189 -19.62 8.63 -17.22
C GLY A 189 -18.53 9.67 -16.96
N ASN A 190 -17.99 9.75 -15.74
CA ASN A 190 -16.92 10.70 -15.38
C ASN A 190 -15.61 10.43 -16.13
N LEU A 191 -15.29 9.15 -16.29
CA LEU A 191 -14.07 8.70 -16.93
C LEU A 191 -14.11 8.96 -18.45
N VAL A 192 -15.25 8.65 -19.09
CA VAL A 192 -15.49 9.01 -20.49
C VAL A 192 -15.45 10.52 -20.67
N ARG A 193 -16.08 11.30 -19.77
CA ARG A 193 -16.03 12.76 -19.81
C ARG A 193 -14.61 13.31 -19.70
N LYS A 194 -13.77 12.81 -18.78
CA LYS A 194 -12.36 13.22 -18.64
C LYS A 194 -11.51 12.89 -19.87
N TYR A 195 -11.74 11.72 -20.47
CA TYR A 195 -11.10 11.36 -21.73
C TYR A 195 -11.53 12.30 -22.86
N VAL A 196 -12.84 12.54 -23.01
CA VAL A 196 -13.40 13.44 -24.02
C VAL A 196 -12.89 14.87 -23.82
N SER A 197 -12.94 15.41 -22.60
CA SER A 197 -12.45 16.77 -22.32
C SER A 197 -10.96 16.93 -22.61
N SER A 198 -10.16 15.89 -22.39
CA SER A 198 -8.72 15.91 -22.69
C SER A 198 -8.41 15.79 -24.18
N THR A 199 -9.35 15.25 -24.97
CA THR A 199 -9.18 15.04 -26.43
C THR A 199 -9.85 16.12 -27.29
N CYS A 200 -10.77 16.92 -26.74
CA CYS A 200 -11.55 17.94 -27.47
C CYS A 200 -10.84 19.28 -27.73
N ASN A 201 -9.52 19.41 -27.55
CA ASN A 201 -8.80 20.60 -28.03
C ASN A 201 -8.72 20.57 -29.57
N GLU A 202 -9.57 21.36 -30.23
CA GLU A 202 -9.80 21.35 -31.69
C GLU A 202 -8.57 21.61 -32.57
N ASN A 203 -7.47 22.11 -31.99
CA ASN A 203 -6.26 22.50 -32.72
C ASN A 203 -5.19 21.40 -32.87
N ASP A 204 -5.37 20.19 -32.30
CA ASP A 204 -4.28 19.19 -32.27
C ASP A 204 -4.74 17.72 -32.40
N THR A 205 -5.02 17.29 -33.63
CA THR A 205 -5.49 15.93 -33.93
C THR A 205 -4.46 14.82 -33.65
N ASN A 206 -3.16 15.14 -33.55
CA ASN A 206 -2.13 14.14 -33.23
C ASN A 206 -2.20 13.72 -31.75
N TYR A 207 -2.62 14.64 -30.88
CA TYR A 207 -2.73 14.43 -29.44
C TYR A 207 -3.81 13.43 -29.04
N SER A 208 -4.93 13.39 -29.78
CA SER A 208 -6.05 12.48 -29.45
C SER A 208 -5.65 11.00 -29.53
N SER A 209 -4.77 10.66 -30.49
CA SER A 209 -4.26 9.30 -30.66
C SER A 209 -3.30 8.88 -29.53
N GLU A 210 -2.50 9.83 -29.04
CA GLU A 210 -1.54 9.63 -27.95
C GLU A 210 -2.26 9.38 -26.61
N ILE A 211 -3.29 10.19 -26.30
CA ILE A 211 -4.13 10.02 -25.10
C ILE A 211 -4.84 8.66 -25.12
N TYR A 212 -5.31 8.21 -26.29
CA TYR A 212 -5.99 6.92 -26.41
C TYR A 212 -5.10 5.75 -25.96
N TYR A 213 -3.80 5.78 -26.26
CA TYR A 213 -2.90 4.70 -25.84
C TYR A 213 -2.80 4.59 -24.32
N THR A 214 -2.62 5.72 -23.62
CA THR A 214 -2.60 5.71 -22.14
C THR A 214 -3.93 5.30 -21.55
N PHE A 215 -5.05 5.76 -22.12
CA PHE A 215 -6.37 5.39 -21.64
C PHE A 215 -6.63 3.88 -21.79
N ALA A 216 -6.31 3.31 -22.96
CA ALA A 216 -6.47 1.88 -23.22
C ALA A 216 -5.59 1.01 -22.29
N TRP A 217 -4.37 1.45 -22.02
CA TRP A 217 -3.47 0.82 -21.05
C TRP A 217 -4.05 0.81 -19.63
N LEU A 218 -4.63 1.92 -19.16
CA LEU A 218 -5.17 2.03 -17.80
C LEU A 218 -6.46 1.23 -17.56
N LEU A 219 -7.25 0.95 -18.61
CA LEU A 219 -8.52 0.24 -18.46
C LEU A 219 -8.34 -1.11 -17.76
N TRP A 220 -7.34 -1.87 -18.20
CA TRP A 220 -7.07 -3.24 -17.71
C TRP A 220 -6.16 -3.28 -16.49
N GLY A 221 -5.44 -2.19 -16.22
CA GLY A 221 -4.53 -2.08 -15.08
C GLY A 221 -3.08 -2.35 -15.47
N PRO A 222 -2.14 -1.52 -14.99
CA PRO A 222 -0.73 -1.70 -15.34
C PRO A 222 -0.02 -2.68 -14.43
N SER A 223 0.72 -3.62 -14.99
CA SER A 223 1.75 -4.36 -14.28
C SER A 223 2.96 -3.47 -14.03
N TYR A 224 3.60 -3.58 -12.88
CA TYR A 224 4.82 -2.83 -12.59
C TYR A 224 5.82 -3.66 -11.77
N GLN A 225 7.11 -3.49 -12.03
CA GLN A 225 8.18 -4.05 -11.20
C GLN A 225 8.67 -3.00 -10.22
N MET A 226 8.35 -3.17 -8.94
CA MET A 226 8.91 -2.35 -7.87
C MET A 226 10.44 -2.45 -7.82
N LYS A 227 11.10 -1.33 -7.53
CA LYS A 227 12.53 -1.29 -7.23
C LYS A 227 12.75 -1.67 -5.77
N TYR A 228 13.59 -2.67 -5.52
CA TYR A 228 13.88 -3.16 -4.17
C TYR A 228 15.32 -2.89 -3.78
N GLN A 229 15.52 -2.55 -2.51
CA GLN A 229 16.84 -2.54 -1.88
C GLN A 229 17.16 -3.92 -1.29
N GLU A 230 18.45 -4.21 -1.10
CA GLU A 230 18.91 -5.48 -0.53
C GLU A 230 18.33 -5.70 0.87
N GLY A 231 18.01 -6.96 1.21
CA GLY A 231 17.50 -7.33 2.53
C GLY A 231 16.03 -6.97 2.84
N HIS A 232 15.37 -6.11 2.05
CA HIS A 232 13.94 -5.80 2.25
C HIS A 232 13.01 -6.91 1.78
N TYR A 233 11.79 -6.95 2.36
CA TYR A 233 10.70 -7.81 1.92
C TYR A 233 10.27 -7.40 0.51
N LYS A 234 10.10 -8.39 -0.36
CA LYS A 234 9.86 -8.19 -1.79
C LYS A 234 8.47 -8.66 -2.14
N LEU A 235 7.69 -7.80 -2.77
CA LEU A 235 6.37 -8.12 -3.27
C LEU A 235 6.48 -8.61 -4.72
N CYS A 236 5.88 -9.75 -4.98
CA CYS A 236 5.82 -10.37 -6.29
C CYS A 236 4.43 -10.98 -6.51
N GLN A 237 4.20 -11.57 -7.67
CA GLN A 237 2.91 -12.10 -8.07
C GLN A 237 3.03 -13.54 -8.54
N TYR A 238 2.10 -14.39 -8.11
CA TYR A 238 2.00 -15.78 -8.54
C TYR A 238 0.75 -15.95 -9.40
N ALA A 239 0.97 -15.97 -10.71
CA ALA A 239 -0.07 -15.87 -11.73
C ALA A 239 -0.34 -17.20 -12.43
N PHE A 240 -1.60 -17.39 -12.84
CA PHE A 240 -2.03 -18.52 -13.65
C PHE A 240 -2.79 -18.05 -14.90
N GLY A 241 -2.20 -18.26 -16.08
CA GLY A 241 -2.75 -17.81 -17.36
C GLY A 241 -2.57 -16.31 -17.60
N ASP A 242 -3.20 -15.50 -16.76
CA ASP A 242 -3.21 -14.04 -16.86
C ASP A 242 -2.95 -13.40 -15.49
N GLU A 243 -2.32 -12.23 -15.46
CA GLU A 243 -2.02 -11.51 -14.22
C GLU A 243 -3.27 -11.10 -13.41
N SER A 244 -4.43 -10.96 -14.04
CA SER A 244 -5.71 -10.79 -13.33
C SER A 244 -6.10 -12.00 -12.47
N ASN A 245 -5.56 -13.18 -12.79
CA ASN A 245 -5.78 -14.43 -12.09
C ASN A 245 -4.57 -14.80 -11.23
N SER A 246 -4.20 -13.92 -10.31
CA SER A 246 -2.98 -14.07 -9.53
C SER A 246 -3.13 -13.70 -8.06
N LEU A 247 -2.20 -14.20 -7.25
CA LEU A 247 -2.09 -13.85 -5.85
C LEU A 247 -0.80 -13.08 -5.59
N ASN A 248 -0.89 -12.09 -4.70
CA ASN A 248 0.29 -11.40 -4.20
C ASN A 248 1.11 -12.35 -3.33
N VAL A 249 2.43 -12.30 -3.50
CA VAL A 249 3.41 -13.10 -2.78
C VAL A 249 4.41 -12.18 -2.12
N VAL A 250 4.77 -12.45 -0.87
CA VAL A 250 5.88 -11.77 -0.20
C VAL A 250 7.03 -12.73 0.00
N LEU A 251 8.20 -12.34 -0.49
CA LEU A 251 9.47 -12.97 -0.20
C LEU A 251 10.13 -12.19 0.95
N ASN A 252 10.13 -12.78 2.14
CA ASN A 252 10.84 -12.24 3.28
C ASN A 252 12.36 -12.40 3.12
N SER A 253 13.12 -11.84 4.06
CA SER A 253 14.60 -11.77 4.01
C SER A 253 15.31 -13.09 4.32
N ASN A 254 14.60 -14.24 4.31
CA ASN A 254 15.23 -15.54 4.44
C ASN A 254 16.19 -15.79 3.26
N GLU A 255 17.36 -16.37 3.55
CA GLU A 255 18.39 -16.72 2.56
C GLU A 255 17.79 -17.47 1.36
N LYS A 256 16.97 -18.50 1.60
CA LYS A 256 16.34 -19.30 0.54
C LYS A 256 15.40 -18.47 -0.36
N LEU A 257 14.65 -17.54 0.23
CA LEU A 257 13.74 -16.67 -0.53
C LEU A 257 14.47 -15.54 -1.24
N THR A 258 15.63 -15.13 -0.73
CA THR A 258 16.55 -14.22 -1.40
C THR A 258 17.16 -14.89 -2.64
N ASP A 259 17.57 -16.15 -2.53
CA ASP A 259 18.02 -16.93 -3.69
C ASP A 259 16.91 -17.13 -4.73
N LEU A 260 15.68 -17.37 -4.27
CA LEU A 260 14.51 -17.44 -5.14
C LEU A 260 14.30 -16.11 -5.88
N TRP A 261 14.36 -14.99 -5.18
CA TRP A 261 14.28 -13.66 -5.79
C TRP A 261 15.35 -13.45 -6.86
N ASN A 262 16.60 -13.76 -6.55
CA ASN A 262 17.72 -13.63 -7.50
C ASN A 262 17.50 -14.51 -8.73
N SER A 263 16.93 -15.71 -8.55
CA SER A 263 16.57 -16.61 -9.65
C SER A 263 15.47 -16.01 -10.54
N ILE A 264 14.42 -15.44 -9.93
CA ILE A 264 13.30 -14.76 -10.62
C ILE A 264 13.81 -13.58 -11.46
N THR A 265 14.73 -12.78 -10.93
CA THR A 265 15.22 -11.58 -11.61
C THR A 265 16.27 -11.89 -12.68
N ASN A 266 17.04 -12.98 -12.53
CA ASN A 266 18.04 -13.39 -13.51
C ASN A 266 17.43 -14.10 -14.74
N ASP A 267 16.36 -14.90 -14.54
CA ASP A 267 15.84 -15.82 -15.55
C ASP A 267 14.66 -15.26 -16.37
N SER A 268 14.73 -13.98 -16.77
CA SER A 268 13.75 -13.33 -17.65
C SER A 268 12.31 -13.22 -17.09
N ASN A 269 12.13 -12.25 -16.17
CA ASN A 269 10.83 -11.70 -15.68
C ASN A 269 9.93 -12.66 -14.90
N GLY A 270 10.42 -13.84 -14.56
CA GLY A 270 9.71 -14.78 -13.72
C GLY A 270 10.17 -16.21 -13.92
N ILE A 271 9.66 -17.09 -13.09
CA ILE A 271 9.93 -18.53 -13.16
C ILE A 271 8.65 -19.28 -12.92
N LEU A 272 8.52 -20.45 -13.55
CA LEU A 272 7.44 -21.35 -13.20
C LEU A 272 7.89 -22.28 -12.08
N CYS A 273 7.10 -22.32 -11.01
CA CYS A 273 7.44 -23.06 -9.81
C CYS A 273 6.19 -23.59 -9.12
N GLU A 274 6.38 -24.65 -8.36
CA GLU A 274 5.40 -25.10 -7.36
C GLU A 274 5.70 -24.39 -6.04
N LEU A 275 4.67 -23.92 -5.35
CA LEU A 275 4.80 -23.22 -4.08
C LEU A 275 3.99 -23.91 -2.98
N THR A 276 4.64 -24.23 -1.87
CA THR A 276 3.96 -24.51 -0.60
C THR A 276 4.05 -23.26 0.27
N CYS A 277 2.91 -22.70 0.65
CA CYS A 277 2.82 -21.37 1.22
C CYS A 277 1.79 -21.27 2.36
N ARG A 278 1.89 -20.21 3.15
CA ARG A 278 0.85 -19.77 4.09
C ARG A 278 0.02 -18.66 3.47
N LEU A 279 -1.29 -18.76 3.66
CA LEU A 279 -2.25 -17.75 3.24
C LEU A 279 -2.52 -16.77 4.38
N PHE A 280 -2.41 -15.48 4.09
CA PHE A 280 -2.71 -14.36 4.99
C PHE A 280 -3.72 -13.40 4.36
N LYS A 281 -4.36 -12.59 5.21
CA LYS A 281 -5.03 -11.37 4.75
C LYS A 281 -3.96 -10.31 4.47
N ALA A 282 -3.88 -9.82 3.23
CA ALA A 282 -2.81 -8.93 2.78
C ALA A 282 -2.68 -7.68 3.65
N LYS A 283 -3.80 -7.00 3.93
CA LYS A 283 -3.84 -5.81 4.78
C LYS A 283 -3.14 -6.00 6.11
N LYS A 284 -3.51 -7.06 6.84
CA LYS A 284 -2.99 -7.35 8.18
C LYS A 284 -1.51 -7.73 8.16
N TYR A 285 -1.07 -8.44 7.12
CA TYR A 285 0.32 -8.80 6.96
C TYR A 285 1.19 -7.57 6.64
N ILE A 286 0.79 -6.76 5.65
CA ILE A 286 1.53 -5.58 5.22
C ILE A 286 1.57 -4.52 6.32
N ASP A 287 0.45 -4.29 7.03
CA ASP A 287 0.42 -3.33 8.14
C ASP A 287 1.38 -3.75 9.26
N TYR A 288 1.46 -5.05 9.58
CA TYR A 288 2.37 -5.57 10.62
C TYR A 288 3.83 -5.53 10.20
N TYR A 289 4.15 -5.97 8.97
CA TYR A 289 5.52 -6.02 8.44
C TYR A 289 5.90 -4.76 7.66
N ARG A 290 5.21 -3.64 7.88
CA ARG A 290 5.41 -2.38 7.16
C ARG A 290 6.88 -1.95 7.14
N ASP A 291 7.56 -2.15 8.26
CA ASP A 291 8.95 -1.76 8.43
C ASP A 291 9.96 -2.60 7.67
N GLU A 292 9.56 -3.79 7.23
CA GLU A 292 10.40 -4.70 6.45
C GLU A 292 10.35 -4.39 4.95
N PHE A 293 9.32 -3.68 4.48
CA PHE A 293 9.24 -3.19 3.11
C PHE A 293 10.02 -1.89 2.93
N SER A 294 10.50 -1.65 1.71
CA SER A 294 11.13 -0.38 1.35
C SER A 294 10.12 0.78 1.50
N PRO A 295 10.50 1.89 2.17
CA PRO A 295 9.64 3.08 2.28
C PRO A 295 9.34 3.71 0.92
N LEU A 296 10.22 3.55 -0.07
CA LEU A 296 10.01 4.02 -1.44
C LEU A 296 8.85 3.28 -2.13
N ASN A 297 8.54 2.08 -1.66
CA ASN A 297 7.49 1.21 -2.20
C ASN A 297 6.15 1.33 -1.45
N ILE A 298 6.07 2.21 -0.46
CA ILE A 298 4.91 2.30 0.46
C ILE A 298 3.59 2.55 -0.27
N TYR A 299 3.63 3.34 -1.36
CA TYR A 299 2.47 3.59 -2.20
C TYR A 299 1.88 2.27 -2.74
N PHE A 300 2.75 1.39 -3.25
CA PHE A 300 2.34 0.15 -3.88
C PHE A 300 1.94 -0.92 -2.87
N THR A 301 2.68 -1.05 -1.76
CA THR A 301 2.30 -1.98 -0.68
C THR A 301 0.97 -1.58 -0.05
N ASN A 302 0.71 -0.28 0.11
CA ASN A 302 -0.59 0.23 0.53
C ASN A 302 -1.69 -0.05 -0.49
N LYS A 303 -1.40 0.00 -1.79
CA LYS A 303 -2.39 -0.34 -2.83
C LYS A 303 -2.82 -1.80 -2.67
N VAL A 304 -1.87 -2.72 -2.56
CA VAL A 304 -2.15 -4.15 -2.31
C VAL A 304 -2.86 -4.40 -0.96
N ALA A 305 -2.47 -3.67 0.09
CA ALA A 305 -3.11 -3.79 1.40
C ALA A 305 -4.59 -3.33 1.41
N ASN A 306 -4.98 -2.44 0.51
CA ASN A 306 -6.32 -1.83 0.48
C ASN A 306 -7.23 -2.40 -0.61
N GLU A 307 -6.77 -3.37 -1.41
CA GLU A 307 -7.62 -4.10 -2.35
C GLU A 307 -8.69 -4.93 -1.60
N SER A 308 -9.94 -4.85 -2.08
CA SER A 308 -11.13 -5.42 -1.40
C SER A 308 -11.01 -6.91 -1.10
N THR A 309 -10.25 -7.66 -1.91
CA THR A 309 -10.03 -9.10 -1.79
C THR A 309 -8.54 -9.48 -1.73
N GLY A 310 -7.71 -8.63 -1.12
CA GLY A 310 -6.26 -8.89 -1.00
C GLY A 310 -5.93 -10.05 -0.07
N PHE A 311 -5.60 -11.22 -0.63
CA PHE A 311 -4.83 -12.26 0.06
C PHE A 311 -3.35 -12.15 -0.31
N LEU A 312 -2.53 -12.72 0.57
CA LEU A 312 -1.09 -12.69 0.43
C LEU A 312 -0.52 -14.06 0.78
N LEU A 313 0.38 -14.56 -0.07
CA LEU A 313 1.09 -15.81 0.14
C LEU A 313 2.49 -15.55 0.67
N GLU A 314 2.87 -16.27 1.71
CA GLU A 314 4.26 -16.35 2.17
C GLU A 314 4.80 -17.75 1.84
N PRO A 315 5.76 -17.89 0.90
CA PRO A 315 6.33 -19.18 0.54
C PRO A 315 7.15 -19.80 1.67
N ILE A 316 7.04 -21.12 1.84
CA ILE A 316 7.83 -21.91 2.80
C ILE A 316 8.76 -22.85 2.04
N VAL A 317 8.20 -23.55 1.05
CA VAL A 317 8.94 -24.47 0.18
C VAL A 317 8.57 -24.13 -1.26
N PHE A 318 9.56 -24.13 -2.12
CA PHE A 318 9.38 -23.90 -3.55
C PHE A 318 10.16 -24.94 -4.34
N ASP A 319 9.64 -25.30 -5.50
CA ASP A 319 10.33 -26.17 -6.47
C ASP A 319 10.28 -25.52 -7.85
N ILE A 320 11.43 -25.00 -8.29
CA ILE A 320 11.61 -24.36 -9.60
C ILE A 320 11.70 -25.48 -10.64
N LYS A 321 10.74 -25.58 -11.56
CA LYS A 321 10.87 -26.57 -12.62
C LYS A 321 11.67 -25.98 -13.79
N LYS A 322 12.69 -26.71 -14.24
CA LYS A 322 13.65 -26.22 -15.25
C LYS A 322 13.30 -26.60 -16.69
N ASN A 323 12.31 -27.48 -16.90
CA ASN A 323 12.05 -28.11 -18.20
C ASN A 323 10.63 -27.83 -18.71
N TYR A 324 10.34 -26.56 -19.00
CA TYR A 324 9.01 -26.05 -19.37
C TYR A 324 8.70 -26.04 -20.86
N ALA A 325 9.66 -26.32 -21.74
CA ALA A 325 9.41 -26.44 -23.18
C ALA A 325 8.37 -27.54 -23.52
N ALA A 326 8.12 -28.47 -22.58
CA ALA A 326 7.12 -29.54 -22.71
C ALA A 326 5.74 -29.23 -22.10
N LEU A 327 5.57 -28.10 -21.38
CA LEU A 327 4.44 -27.90 -20.46
C LEU A 327 3.38 -26.90 -20.95
N ASN A 328 3.52 -26.32 -22.14
CA ASN A 328 2.53 -25.43 -22.79
C ASN A 328 1.92 -24.37 -21.84
N TYR A 329 2.73 -23.78 -20.96
CA TYR A 329 2.25 -22.83 -19.96
C TYR A 329 2.24 -21.40 -20.51
N TYR A 330 1.30 -20.58 -20.05
CA TYR A 330 1.08 -19.21 -20.47
C TYR A 330 0.91 -18.30 -19.25
N CYS A 331 1.60 -17.17 -19.22
CA CYS A 331 1.42 -16.12 -18.22
C CYS A 331 1.54 -14.77 -18.90
N THR A 332 0.45 -13.99 -18.95
CA THR A 332 0.47 -12.68 -19.60
C THR A 332 0.50 -11.50 -18.66
N ALA A 333 1.10 -10.42 -19.17
CA ALA A 333 1.06 -9.10 -18.60
C ALA A 333 1.21 -8.04 -19.69
N TYR A 334 0.80 -6.82 -19.40
CA TYR A 334 1.11 -5.67 -20.25
C TYR A 334 2.56 -5.21 -20.03
N VAL A 335 3.36 -5.20 -21.10
CA VAL A 335 4.66 -4.54 -21.14
C VAL A 335 4.48 -3.14 -21.72
N TRP A 336 5.10 -2.13 -21.13
CA TRP A 336 4.82 -0.75 -21.49
C TRP A 336 5.97 0.22 -21.21
N ILE A 337 5.95 1.34 -21.92
CA ILE A 337 6.85 2.50 -21.77
C ILE A 337 6.04 3.78 -21.85
N MET A 338 6.34 4.73 -20.97
CA MET A 338 5.58 5.97 -20.84
C MET A 338 6.44 7.21 -21.06
N PHE A 339 5.87 8.12 -21.83
CA PHE A 339 6.33 9.47 -22.03
C PHE A 339 5.27 10.46 -21.57
N GLU A 340 5.67 11.70 -21.46
CA GLU A 340 4.79 12.83 -21.20
C GLU A 340 5.15 13.96 -22.15
N SER A 341 4.16 14.54 -22.81
CA SER A 341 4.37 15.79 -23.54
C SER A 341 4.54 16.92 -22.52
N ILE A 342 5.63 17.69 -22.64
CA ILE A 342 5.97 18.75 -21.68
C ILE A 342 6.12 20.10 -22.37
N THR A 343 5.75 21.15 -21.65
CA THR A 343 6.11 22.54 -21.93
C THR A 343 7.23 22.97 -20.97
N ASP A 344 7.97 24.03 -21.29
CA ASP A 344 9.12 24.50 -20.50
C ASP A 344 8.74 24.91 -19.04
N GLU A 345 7.44 24.96 -18.71
CA GLU A 345 6.91 25.31 -17.39
C GLU A 345 6.50 24.09 -16.51
N ASP A 346 6.44 22.87 -17.06
CA ASP A 346 5.87 21.69 -16.39
C ASP A 346 6.85 21.00 -15.42
N SER A 347 6.69 21.24 -14.11
CA SER A 347 7.50 20.59 -13.08
C SER A 347 7.02 19.20 -12.66
N CYS A 348 5.75 18.82 -12.85
CA CYS A 348 5.23 17.52 -12.40
C CYS A 348 4.59 16.72 -13.52
N PHE A 349 4.40 15.42 -13.27
CA PHE A 349 3.75 14.51 -14.21
C PHE A 349 2.26 14.83 -14.33
N GLN A 350 1.78 14.98 -15.55
CA GLN A 350 0.40 15.29 -15.88
C GLN A 350 -0.25 14.11 -16.62
N PRO A 351 -1.19 13.39 -15.98
CA PRO A 351 -1.89 12.25 -16.59
C PRO A 351 -2.55 12.55 -17.94
N SER A 352 -3.03 13.78 -18.16
CA SER A 352 -3.64 14.21 -19.42
C SER A 352 -2.64 14.38 -20.56
N LYS A 353 -1.34 14.51 -20.25
CA LYS A 353 -0.25 14.63 -21.22
C LYS A 353 0.56 13.35 -21.39
N ALA A 354 0.15 12.27 -20.72
CA ALA A 354 0.82 10.99 -20.75
C ALA A 354 0.59 10.27 -22.09
N ILE A 355 1.62 9.56 -22.53
CA ILE A 355 1.66 8.79 -23.76
C ILE A 355 2.30 7.46 -23.44
N THR A 356 1.48 6.41 -23.37
CA THR A 356 1.92 5.08 -22.94
C THR A 356 1.80 4.10 -24.08
N PHE A 357 2.93 3.66 -24.60
CA PHE A 357 2.96 2.54 -25.51
C PHE A 357 2.92 1.25 -24.70
N PHE A 358 2.14 0.28 -25.15
CA PHE A 358 2.05 -1.03 -24.51
C PHE A 358 1.85 -2.15 -25.53
N GLU A 359 2.24 -3.36 -25.12
CA GLU A 359 2.02 -4.63 -25.80
C GLU A 359 1.59 -5.69 -24.77
N HIS A 360 0.82 -6.68 -25.19
CA HIS A 360 0.41 -7.79 -24.33
C HIS A 360 1.38 -8.96 -24.53
N ALA A 361 2.20 -9.25 -23.52
CA ALA A 361 3.32 -10.17 -23.64
C ALA A 361 3.13 -11.42 -22.79
N ASN A 362 3.52 -12.59 -23.32
CA ASN A 362 3.67 -13.81 -22.53
C ASN A 362 5.00 -13.78 -21.77
N LEU A 363 4.96 -13.50 -20.47
CA LEU A 363 6.11 -13.47 -19.58
C LEU A 363 6.80 -14.83 -19.44
N ALA A 364 6.06 -15.92 -19.60
CA ALA A 364 6.61 -17.28 -19.47
C ALA A 364 7.42 -17.74 -20.70
N ASN A 365 7.40 -16.97 -21.80
CA ASN A 365 8.16 -17.28 -23.00
C ASN A 365 9.13 -16.15 -23.33
N LYS A 366 10.42 -16.38 -23.05
CA LYS A 366 11.48 -15.39 -23.27
C LYS A 366 11.53 -14.84 -24.70
N ILE A 367 11.37 -15.69 -25.71
CA ILE A 367 11.44 -15.28 -27.13
C ILE A 367 10.26 -14.37 -27.45
N SER A 368 9.04 -14.75 -27.07
CA SER A 368 7.84 -13.94 -27.27
C SER A 368 7.92 -12.63 -26.48
N TYR A 369 8.42 -12.67 -25.25
CA TYR A 369 8.63 -11.48 -24.42
C TYR A 369 9.61 -10.50 -25.06
N GLU A 370 10.78 -10.97 -25.50
CA GLU A 370 11.78 -10.15 -26.20
C GLU A 370 11.22 -9.58 -27.51
N ALA A 371 10.46 -10.38 -28.27
CA ALA A 371 9.78 -9.90 -29.48
C ALA A 371 8.76 -8.78 -29.18
N CYS A 372 7.96 -8.92 -28.13
CA CYS A 372 6.99 -7.91 -27.70
C CYS A 372 7.69 -6.62 -27.25
N ILE A 373 8.82 -6.71 -26.54
CA ILE A 373 9.63 -5.54 -26.17
C ILE A 373 10.21 -4.85 -27.41
N ASN A 374 10.75 -5.61 -28.36
CA ASN A 374 11.28 -5.04 -29.59
C ASN A 374 10.17 -4.37 -30.42
N SER A 375 8.97 -4.96 -30.44
CA SER A 375 7.77 -4.36 -31.04
C SER A 375 7.39 -3.06 -30.34
N LEU A 376 7.29 -3.07 -29.00
CA LEU A 376 6.99 -1.92 -28.17
C LEU A 376 7.94 -0.75 -28.42
N ILE A 377 9.25 -1.02 -28.43
CA ILE A 377 10.27 0.00 -28.67
C ILE A 377 10.16 0.50 -30.11
N THR A 378 10.07 -0.39 -31.10
CA THR A 378 9.91 0.01 -32.52
C THR A 378 8.70 0.93 -32.71
N LYS A 379 7.54 0.55 -32.16
CA LYS A 379 6.30 1.34 -32.18
C LYS A 379 6.47 2.75 -31.60
N SER A 380 7.21 2.88 -30.49
CA SER A 380 7.50 4.20 -29.90
C SER A 380 8.38 5.07 -30.82
N PHE A 381 9.41 4.49 -31.44
CA PHE A 381 10.28 5.22 -32.38
C PHE A 381 9.57 5.57 -33.68
N GLU A 382 8.75 4.67 -34.24
CA GLU A 382 7.95 4.97 -35.44
C GLU A 382 6.96 6.12 -35.18
N HIS A 383 6.37 6.17 -33.99
CA HIS A 383 5.53 7.29 -33.59
C HIS A 383 6.33 8.60 -33.55
N PHE A 384 7.49 8.62 -32.89
CA PHE A 384 8.32 9.82 -32.81
C PHE A 384 8.91 10.23 -34.17
N ASP A 385 9.33 9.28 -35.00
CA ASP A 385 9.81 9.54 -36.36
C ASP A 385 8.71 10.26 -37.18
N ARG A 386 7.45 9.81 -37.08
CA ARG A 386 6.31 10.47 -37.73
C ARG A 386 6.06 11.88 -37.20
N ILE A 387 6.17 12.10 -35.90
CA ILE A 387 5.98 13.43 -35.29
C ILE A 387 7.11 14.38 -35.69
N PHE A 388 8.36 13.95 -35.57
CA PHE A 388 9.53 14.79 -35.83
C PHE A 388 9.83 15.02 -37.30
N SER A 389 9.27 14.20 -38.20
CA SER A 389 9.29 14.46 -39.64
C SER A 389 8.32 15.58 -40.07
N ASN A 390 7.47 16.07 -39.16
CA ASN A 390 6.55 17.17 -39.43
C ASN A 390 7.08 18.48 -38.82
N ASP A 391 7.65 19.34 -39.66
CA ASP A 391 8.29 20.60 -39.26
C ASP A 391 7.39 21.58 -38.50
N ASN A 392 6.06 21.41 -38.57
CA ASN A 392 5.09 22.28 -37.91
C ASN A 392 4.86 21.95 -36.43
N ILE A 393 5.48 20.90 -35.89
CA ILE A 393 5.23 20.41 -34.53
C ILE A 393 6.49 20.54 -33.67
N GLU A 394 6.54 21.59 -32.84
CA GLU A 394 7.63 21.82 -31.89
C GLU A 394 7.26 21.31 -30.49
N ARG A 395 7.15 19.97 -30.37
CA ARG A 395 6.78 19.30 -29.13
C ARG A 395 7.96 18.64 -28.44
N LYS A 396 8.05 18.80 -27.12
CA LYS A 396 9.00 18.09 -26.26
C LYS A 396 8.31 16.97 -25.50
N TYR A 397 9.04 15.88 -25.30
CA TYR A 397 8.59 14.68 -24.59
C TYR A 397 9.61 14.31 -23.52
N ARG A 398 9.12 14.07 -22.31
CA ARG A 398 9.89 13.53 -21.20
C ARG A 398 9.67 12.03 -21.11
N TYR A 399 10.73 11.23 -21.15
CA TYR A 399 10.66 9.84 -20.69
C TYR A 399 10.32 9.82 -19.21
N CYS A 400 9.25 9.12 -18.84
CA CYS A 400 8.76 9.10 -17.47
C CYS A 400 9.24 7.85 -16.73
N LEU A 401 8.77 6.69 -17.18
CA LEU A 401 9.08 5.37 -16.64
C LEU A 401 8.62 4.26 -17.60
N SER A 402 9.03 3.02 -17.32
CA SER A 402 8.54 1.80 -17.98
C SER A 402 8.14 0.74 -16.96
N MET A 403 7.50 -0.33 -17.43
CA MET A 403 7.09 -1.47 -16.58
C MET A 403 8.23 -2.00 -15.70
N ASN A 404 9.46 -2.06 -16.23
CA ASN A 404 10.67 -2.47 -15.51
C ASN A 404 11.94 -1.82 -16.10
N THR A 405 13.07 -2.04 -15.40
CA THR A 405 14.40 -1.53 -15.78
C THR A 405 14.99 -2.18 -17.02
N TYR A 406 14.55 -3.40 -17.37
CA TYR A 406 14.99 -4.08 -18.58
C TYR A 406 14.48 -3.35 -19.83
N ILE A 407 13.19 -3.00 -19.86
CA ILE A 407 12.58 -2.22 -20.94
C ILE A 407 13.21 -0.82 -21.02
N GLU A 408 13.43 -0.18 -19.87
CA GLU A 408 14.14 1.10 -19.78
C GLU A 408 15.51 1.03 -20.47
N SER A 409 16.35 0.06 -20.08
CA SER A 409 17.68 -0.12 -20.67
C SER A 409 17.61 -0.32 -22.17
N LYS A 410 16.70 -1.18 -22.66
CA LYS A 410 16.55 -1.45 -24.10
C LYS A 410 16.12 -0.21 -24.88
N PHE A 411 15.22 0.59 -24.32
CA PHE A 411 14.83 1.87 -24.92
C PHE A 411 16.01 2.85 -24.96
N LEU A 412 16.69 3.05 -23.83
CA LEU A 412 17.81 3.99 -23.72
C LEU A 412 18.99 3.62 -24.63
N ASP A 413 19.29 2.33 -24.79
CA ASP A 413 20.34 1.86 -25.71
C ASP A 413 19.98 2.18 -27.16
N ARG A 414 18.72 1.94 -27.57
CA ARG A 414 18.27 2.29 -28.92
C ARG A 414 18.20 3.81 -29.13
N TYR A 415 17.83 4.56 -28.10
CA TYR A 415 17.81 6.02 -28.12
C TYR A 415 19.21 6.58 -28.33
N LYS A 416 20.22 6.08 -27.60
CA LYS A 416 21.63 6.43 -27.78
C LYS A 416 22.10 6.17 -29.21
N ALA A 417 21.81 4.97 -29.73
CA ALA A 417 22.17 4.62 -31.11
C ALA A 417 21.48 5.53 -32.15
N LYS A 418 20.22 5.91 -31.93
CA LYS A 418 19.50 6.85 -32.82
C LYS A 418 20.16 8.22 -32.83
N ILE A 419 20.46 8.79 -31.66
CA ILE A 419 21.01 10.15 -31.60
C ILE A 419 22.44 10.25 -32.14
N GLU A 420 23.20 9.15 -32.17
CA GLU A 420 24.57 9.08 -32.69
C GLU A 420 24.67 9.13 -34.23
N LEU A 421 23.57 8.93 -34.97
CA LEU A 421 23.57 8.96 -36.44
C LEU A 421 23.80 10.37 -37.03
N ASP A 422 23.64 11.42 -36.21
CA ASP A 422 23.89 12.84 -36.54
C ASP A 422 23.15 13.37 -37.78
N ASP A 423 22.04 12.73 -38.16
CA ASP A 423 21.10 13.24 -39.17
C ASP A 423 20.09 14.24 -38.58
N GLU A 424 19.31 14.91 -39.45
CA GLU A 424 18.32 15.92 -39.05
C GLU A 424 17.30 15.37 -38.03
N LEU A 425 16.84 14.15 -38.25
CA LEU A 425 15.91 13.47 -37.35
C LEU A 425 16.57 13.18 -36.00
N SER A 426 17.83 12.77 -35.99
CA SER A 426 18.62 12.52 -34.79
C SER A 426 18.82 13.79 -33.96
N GLN A 427 18.98 14.95 -34.61
CA GLN A 427 19.01 16.26 -33.94
C GLN A 427 17.65 16.61 -33.32
N LYS A 428 16.54 16.29 -34.00
CA LYS A 428 15.18 16.42 -33.42
C LYS A 428 15.01 15.53 -32.20
N TYR A 429 15.46 14.27 -32.23
CA TYR A 429 15.42 13.39 -31.05
C TYR A 429 16.18 14.01 -29.87
N ARG A 430 17.40 14.53 -30.07
CA ARG A 430 18.20 15.16 -29.01
C ARG A 430 17.54 16.39 -28.40
N SER A 431 16.84 17.19 -29.22
CA SER A 431 16.21 18.44 -28.78
C SER A 431 14.80 18.24 -28.21
N CYS A 432 14.11 17.19 -28.64
CA CYS A 432 12.70 16.97 -28.31
C CYS A 432 12.46 15.85 -27.29
N ILE A 433 13.37 14.88 -27.11
CA ILE A 433 13.20 13.81 -26.11
C ILE A 433 14.17 14.01 -24.93
N ILE A 434 13.60 14.19 -23.74
CA ILE A 434 14.32 14.34 -22.49
C ILE A 434 14.32 13.02 -21.73
N THR A 435 15.49 12.41 -21.58
CA THR A 435 15.67 11.11 -20.89
C THR A 435 16.35 11.21 -19.53
N ASN A 436 16.92 12.35 -19.18
CA ASN A 436 17.67 12.57 -17.94
C ASN A 436 16.82 13.10 -16.77
N MET A 437 15.52 13.35 -17.00
CA MET A 437 14.58 13.80 -15.97
C MET A 437 13.60 12.67 -15.64
N SER A 438 13.88 11.89 -14.59
CA SER A 438 12.98 10.83 -14.13
C SER A 438 11.90 11.36 -13.19
N CYS A 439 10.68 10.86 -13.34
CA CYS A 439 9.62 11.03 -12.34
C CYS A 439 9.71 9.86 -11.34
N ALA A 440 9.46 10.09 -10.05
CA ALA A 440 9.37 8.96 -9.12
C ALA A 440 8.09 8.17 -9.44
N GLU A 441 8.15 6.84 -9.37
CA GLU A 441 7.07 6.02 -9.93
C GLU A 441 5.78 6.13 -9.11
N SER A 442 5.92 6.23 -7.79
CA SER A 442 4.79 6.51 -6.88
C SER A 442 4.06 7.81 -7.24
N ASP A 443 4.77 8.82 -7.76
CA ASP A 443 4.14 10.08 -8.19
C ASP A 443 3.30 9.89 -9.42
N VAL A 444 3.83 9.16 -10.41
CA VAL A 444 3.15 8.93 -11.67
C VAL A 444 1.86 8.16 -11.44
N PHE A 445 1.93 7.05 -10.71
CA PHE A 445 0.75 6.25 -10.42
C PHE A 445 -0.24 6.96 -9.48
N SER A 446 0.24 7.68 -8.47
CA SER A 446 -0.67 8.45 -7.60
C SER A 446 -1.33 9.61 -8.33
N SER A 447 -0.66 10.22 -9.31
CA SER A 447 -1.24 11.25 -10.18
C SER A 447 -2.39 10.69 -11.02
N PHE A 448 -2.24 9.48 -11.58
CA PHE A 448 -3.35 8.80 -12.26
C PHE A 448 -4.51 8.51 -11.32
N ASP A 449 -4.22 7.98 -10.12
CA ASP A 449 -5.24 7.69 -9.11
C ASP A 449 -6.04 8.95 -8.76
N THR A 450 -5.37 10.08 -8.52
CA THR A 450 -6.01 11.38 -8.27
C THR A 450 -6.80 11.83 -9.48
N TYR A 451 -6.19 11.83 -10.67
CA TYR A 451 -6.82 12.33 -11.89
C TYR A 451 -8.15 11.63 -12.19
N PHE A 452 -8.26 10.31 -11.99
CA PHE A 452 -9.50 9.57 -12.24
C PHE A 452 -10.46 9.50 -11.06
N SER A 453 -9.98 9.53 -9.81
CA SER A 453 -10.84 9.49 -8.62
C SER A 453 -11.58 10.80 -8.32
N ASN A 454 -11.09 11.94 -8.84
CA ASN A 454 -11.70 13.25 -8.59
C ASN A 454 -13.16 13.32 -9.06
N SER A 455 -14.10 13.40 -8.11
CA SER A 455 -15.53 13.69 -8.32
C SER A 455 -15.85 15.19 -8.37
N TYR A 456 -14.92 16.04 -7.93
CA TYR A 456 -15.07 17.49 -7.87
C TYR A 456 -14.52 18.14 -9.14
N GLU A 457 -15.42 18.41 -10.10
CA GLU A 457 -15.08 19.12 -11.35
C GLU A 457 -14.66 20.58 -11.08
N ASP A 458 -15.12 21.19 -9.98
CA ASP A 458 -14.86 22.60 -9.63
C ASP A 458 -13.75 22.82 -8.59
N LEU A 459 -13.08 21.75 -8.11
CA LEU A 459 -12.01 21.92 -7.13
C LEU A 459 -10.70 22.32 -7.80
N SER A 460 -10.31 23.58 -7.59
CA SER A 460 -9.02 24.14 -8.00
C SER A 460 -8.04 24.20 -6.84
N LEU A 461 -6.75 24.00 -7.13
CA LEU A 461 -5.66 24.18 -6.17
C LEU A 461 -4.82 25.36 -6.63
N MET A 462 -4.62 26.34 -5.75
CA MET A 462 -3.92 27.59 -6.04
C MET A 462 -2.81 27.83 -5.03
N GLU A 463 -1.62 28.22 -5.49
CA GLU A 463 -0.61 28.82 -4.62
C GLU A 463 -0.91 30.32 -4.44
N VAL A 464 -0.87 30.81 -3.21
CA VAL A 464 -1.12 32.22 -2.91
C VAL A 464 0.04 33.08 -3.41
N ASN A 465 -0.28 34.13 -4.16
CA ASN A 465 0.67 35.13 -4.61
C ASN A 465 0.36 36.46 -3.93
N ILE A 466 1.32 36.99 -3.17
CA ILE A 466 1.14 38.23 -2.41
C ILE A 466 0.83 39.46 -3.29
N GLN A 467 1.26 39.44 -4.55
CA GLN A 467 0.95 40.50 -5.52
C GLN A 467 -0.46 40.39 -6.09
N ASP A 468 -1.10 39.23 -5.98
CA ASP A 468 -2.45 38.96 -6.48
C ASP A 468 -3.51 39.15 -5.38
N LYS A 469 -4.19 40.30 -5.40
CA LYS A 469 -5.20 40.66 -4.39
C LYS A 469 -6.31 39.60 -4.21
N PRO A 470 -6.90 39.02 -5.27
CA PRO A 470 -7.83 37.90 -5.14
C PRO A 470 -7.27 36.72 -4.33
N SER A 471 -6.05 36.26 -4.61
CA SER A 471 -5.46 35.15 -3.85
C SER A 471 -5.25 35.49 -2.37
N VAL A 472 -4.86 36.73 -2.05
CA VAL A 472 -4.70 37.19 -0.67
C VAL A 472 -6.06 37.27 0.05
N ALA A 473 -7.13 37.65 -0.67
CA ALA A 473 -8.48 37.63 -0.10
C ALA A 473 -8.93 36.20 0.25
N LEU A 474 -8.67 35.23 -0.63
CA LEU A 474 -8.93 33.82 -0.38
C LEU A 474 -8.11 33.27 0.80
N LEU A 475 -6.86 33.73 0.97
CA LEU A 475 -6.05 33.42 2.15
C LEU A 475 -6.71 33.95 3.44
N GLY A 476 -7.22 35.19 3.42
CA GLY A 476 -7.96 35.74 4.57
C GLY A 476 -9.22 34.93 4.90
N GLU A 477 -9.92 34.45 3.89
CA GLU A 477 -11.09 33.56 4.05
C GLU A 477 -10.68 32.22 4.66
N TYR A 478 -9.64 31.57 4.12
CA TYR A 478 -9.07 30.33 4.70
C TYR A 478 -8.70 30.52 6.16
N TYR A 479 -8.00 31.62 6.47
CA TYR A 479 -7.52 31.91 7.80
C TYR A 479 -8.68 31.98 8.80
N THR A 480 -9.70 32.77 8.47
CA THR A 480 -10.83 33.06 9.36
C THR A 480 -11.84 31.93 9.47
N SER A 481 -12.07 31.18 8.39
CA SER A 481 -13.11 30.14 8.36
C SER A 481 -12.60 28.76 8.78
N ILE A 482 -11.34 28.43 8.48
CA ILE A 482 -10.79 27.07 8.62
C ILE A 482 -9.61 27.07 9.58
N TYR A 483 -8.56 27.85 9.30
CA TYR A 483 -7.28 27.77 10.00
C TYR A 483 -7.40 28.04 11.52
N ILE A 484 -8.06 29.13 11.91
CA ILE A 484 -8.18 29.50 13.33
C ILE A 484 -8.96 28.48 14.18
N ASN A 485 -9.81 27.68 13.54
CA ASN A 485 -10.62 26.65 14.20
C ASN A 485 -9.89 25.30 14.22
N ALA A 486 -8.99 25.07 13.28
CA ALA A 486 -8.21 23.83 13.17
C ALA A 486 -7.04 23.77 14.17
N PHE A 487 -6.45 24.92 14.52
CA PHE A 487 -5.24 24.97 15.34
C PHE A 487 -5.43 25.78 16.64
N PRO A 488 -4.94 25.28 17.80
CA PRO A 488 -4.94 26.02 19.07
C PRO A 488 -4.21 27.36 18.98
N LYS A 489 -4.59 28.33 19.83
CA LYS A 489 -4.05 29.70 19.79
C LYS A 489 -2.52 29.78 19.97
N ASN A 490 -1.96 28.86 20.76
CA ASN A 490 -0.54 28.73 21.06
C ASN A 490 0.27 28.13 19.90
N GLU A 491 -0.36 27.29 19.08
CA GLU A 491 0.29 26.53 17.99
C GLU A 491 0.09 27.15 16.60
N ARG A 492 -0.89 28.05 16.46
CA ARG A 492 -1.21 28.69 15.18
C ARG A 492 -0.40 29.97 14.93
N GLU A 493 -0.17 30.24 13.65
CA GLU A 493 0.44 31.47 13.16
C GLU A 493 -0.61 32.60 13.00
N SER A 494 -0.17 33.85 13.09
CA SER A 494 -0.99 35.03 12.78
C SER A 494 -1.10 35.27 11.27
N LEU A 495 -2.23 35.80 10.81
CA LEU A 495 -2.39 36.16 9.39
C LEU A 495 -1.35 37.19 8.94
N ASP A 496 -1.02 38.15 9.82
CA ASP A 496 0.00 39.18 9.54
C ASP A 496 1.37 38.55 9.29
N ASN A 497 1.76 37.54 10.06
CA ASN A 497 3.01 36.81 9.84
C ASN A 497 2.99 36.00 8.55
N ILE A 498 1.89 35.28 8.24
CA ILE A 498 1.78 34.55 6.96
C ILE A 498 1.93 35.51 5.76
N ILE A 499 1.30 36.69 5.84
CA ILE A 499 1.42 37.76 4.83
C ILE A 499 2.87 38.28 4.75
N ASP A 500 3.51 38.55 5.88
CA ASP A 500 4.91 38.96 5.95
C ASP A 500 5.84 37.92 5.33
N TYR A 501 5.57 36.62 5.52
CA TYR A 501 6.38 35.53 4.98
C TYR A 501 6.27 35.45 3.46
N LEU A 502 5.05 35.59 2.92
CA LEU A 502 4.83 35.71 1.48
C LEU A 502 5.51 36.97 0.90
N SER A 503 5.48 38.09 1.62
CA SER A 503 6.18 39.30 1.19
C SER A 503 7.70 39.14 1.21
N LYS A 504 8.26 38.46 2.22
CA LYS A 504 9.70 38.14 2.31
C LYS A 504 10.15 37.23 1.18
N LYS A 505 9.33 36.24 0.81
CA LYS A 505 9.56 35.40 -0.37
C LYS A 505 9.66 36.24 -1.64
N GLU A 506 8.66 37.09 -1.89
CA GLU A 506 8.63 37.93 -3.10
C GLU A 506 9.83 38.89 -3.17
N ASN A 507 10.26 39.40 -2.01
CA ASN A 507 11.43 40.27 -1.89
C ASN A 507 12.78 39.51 -1.88
N GLY A 508 12.78 38.18 -2.06
CA GLY A 508 13.99 37.37 -2.18
C GLY A 508 14.72 37.06 -0.87
N TRP A 509 14.12 37.30 0.30
CA TRP A 509 14.77 37.07 1.61
C TRP A 509 15.16 35.61 1.82
N TYR A 510 14.38 34.67 1.31
CA TYR A 510 14.64 33.23 1.41
C TYR A 510 15.79 32.75 0.51
N GLY A 511 16.26 33.57 -0.42
CA GLY A 511 17.32 33.21 -1.36
C GLY A 511 16.97 31.96 -2.18
N LYS A 512 17.65 30.85 -1.90
CA LYS A 512 17.43 29.55 -2.55
C LYS A 512 16.36 28.68 -1.87
N ASN A 513 15.96 29.03 -0.66
CA ASN A 513 14.86 28.40 0.07
C ASN A 513 13.52 28.94 -0.46
N ASN A 514 12.41 28.32 -0.09
CA ASN A 514 11.10 28.77 -0.52
C ASN A 514 10.01 28.55 0.54
N TYR A 515 8.93 29.33 0.44
CA TYR A 515 7.76 29.30 1.32
C TYR A 515 6.48 29.24 0.49
N HIS A 516 5.56 28.34 0.81
CA HIS A 516 4.35 28.14 0.01
C HIS A 516 3.10 28.10 0.88
N VAL A 517 2.06 28.74 0.37
CA VAL A 517 0.70 28.63 0.90
C VAL A 517 -0.19 28.16 -0.23
N ILE A 518 -0.84 27.01 -0.06
CA ILE A 518 -1.68 26.36 -1.06
C ILE A 518 -3.11 26.35 -0.55
N LEU A 519 -4.06 26.78 -1.37
CA LEU A 519 -5.48 26.79 -1.07
C LEU A 519 -6.22 25.83 -2.01
N ALA A 520 -7.23 25.16 -1.46
CA ALA A 520 -8.21 24.39 -2.21
C ALA A 520 -9.50 25.21 -2.31
N ILE A 521 -9.93 25.49 -3.53
CA ILE A 521 -11.05 26.38 -3.83
C ILE A 521 -12.10 25.61 -4.61
N GLU A 522 -13.32 25.60 -4.09
CA GLU A 522 -14.48 24.98 -4.74
C GLU A 522 -15.56 26.04 -4.92
N SER A 523 -16.06 26.18 -6.16
CA SER A 523 -17.06 27.19 -6.54
C SER A 523 -16.71 28.61 -6.05
N GLY A 524 -15.42 28.96 -6.05
CA GLY A 524 -14.90 30.28 -5.65
C GLY A 524 -14.71 30.49 -4.15
N VAL A 525 -14.94 29.48 -3.31
CA VAL A 525 -14.83 29.54 -1.84
C VAL A 525 -13.68 28.64 -1.39
N THR A 526 -12.95 29.04 -0.35
CA THR A 526 -11.84 28.23 0.15
C THR A 526 -12.37 27.11 1.06
N ILE A 527 -12.04 25.86 0.74
CA ILE A 527 -12.46 24.67 1.49
C ILE A 527 -11.31 23.96 2.22
N GLY A 528 -10.07 24.41 2.03
CA GLY A 528 -8.90 23.91 2.75
C GLY A 528 -7.62 24.60 2.33
N GLY A 529 -6.53 24.32 3.04
CA GLY A 529 -5.22 24.86 2.72
C GLY A 529 -4.07 24.14 3.42
N LEU A 530 -2.85 24.44 2.96
CA LEU A 530 -1.60 23.90 3.47
C LEU A 530 -0.49 24.95 3.40
N ILE A 531 0.39 24.96 4.40
CA ILE A 531 1.58 25.80 4.48
C ILE A 531 2.82 24.90 4.57
N CYS A 532 3.83 25.17 3.74
CA CYS A 532 5.08 24.40 3.72
C CYS A 532 6.30 25.21 3.25
N ASP A 533 7.49 24.78 3.65
CA ASP A 533 8.77 25.38 3.27
C ASP A 533 9.70 24.37 2.58
N TYR A 534 10.56 24.88 1.71
CA TYR A 534 11.70 24.16 1.13
C TYR A 534 13.02 24.76 1.64
N PHE A 535 13.96 23.88 2.02
CA PHE A 535 15.30 24.24 2.49
C PHE A 535 16.39 23.65 1.58
N GLU A 536 17.18 24.50 0.93
CA GLU A 536 18.21 24.09 -0.05
C GLU A 536 19.38 23.35 0.58
N ARG A 537 19.81 23.79 1.76
CA ARG A 537 20.99 23.24 2.45
C ARG A 537 20.77 21.78 2.85
N SER A 538 19.63 21.47 3.47
CA SER A 538 19.23 20.10 3.78
C SER A 538 18.59 19.37 2.60
N ASN A 539 18.21 20.08 1.53
CA ASN A 539 17.36 19.60 0.44
C ASN A 539 16.09 18.88 0.94
N CYS A 540 15.47 19.45 1.97
CA CYS A 540 14.28 18.90 2.62
C CYS A 540 13.14 19.92 2.62
N GLY A 541 11.92 19.43 2.81
CA GLY A 541 10.75 20.28 3.00
C GLY A 541 10.12 20.03 4.37
N VAL A 542 9.27 20.95 4.81
CA VAL A 542 8.43 20.79 6.00
C VAL A 542 7.00 21.17 5.68
N ILE A 543 6.04 20.36 6.13
CA ILE A 543 4.63 20.74 6.13
C ILE A 543 4.28 21.18 7.55
N GLU A 544 4.03 22.48 7.70
CA GLU A 544 3.74 23.09 9.01
C GLU A 544 2.27 22.98 9.36
N PHE A 545 1.39 23.27 8.39
CA PHE A 545 -0.04 23.31 8.61
C PHE A 545 -0.79 22.67 7.45
N ILE A 546 -1.79 21.85 7.75
CA ILE A 546 -2.79 21.38 6.79
C ILE A 546 -4.17 21.36 7.46
N ALA A 547 -5.14 22.05 6.88
CA ALA A 547 -6.50 22.10 7.41
C ALA A 547 -7.54 22.11 6.30
N ILE A 548 -8.66 21.45 6.55
CA ILE A 548 -9.77 21.29 5.62
C ILE A 548 -11.06 21.57 6.38
N LYS A 549 -11.99 22.25 5.72
CA LYS A 549 -13.33 22.49 6.23
C LYS A 549 -13.97 21.17 6.69
N GLN A 550 -14.53 21.15 7.90
CA GLN A 550 -14.96 19.91 8.57
C GLN A 550 -15.95 19.08 7.74
N GLU A 551 -16.88 19.74 7.06
CA GLU A 551 -17.90 19.11 6.20
C GLU A 551 -17.35 18.51 4.89
N CYS A 552 -16.13 18.89 4.48
CA CYS A 552 -15.45 18.39 3.28
C CYS A 552 -14.37 17.34 3.63
N GLN A 553 -14.28 16.91 4.88
CA GLN A 553 -13.27 15.93 5.31
C GLN A 553 -13.60 14.52 4.84
N SER A 554 -12.57 13.68 4.68
CA SER A 554 -12.67 12.29 4.19
C SER A 554 -13.03 12.15 2.71
N GLU A 555 -13.05 13.25 1.96
CA GLU A 555 -13.36 13.27 0.52
C GLU A 555 -12.11 13.35 -0.37
N GLY A 556 -10.92 13.19 0.22
CA GLY A 556 -9.64 13.18 -0.50
C GLY A 556 -9.02 14.58 -0.74
N ILE A 557 -9.70 15.67 -0.37
CA ILE A 557 -9.19 17.05 -0.54
C ILE A 557 -7.82 17.24 0.13
N GLY A 558 -7.62 16.73 1.35
CA GLY A 558 -6.34 16.81 2.06
C GLY A 558 -5.20 16.14 1.30
N THR A 559 -5.47 14.97 0.71
CA THR A 559 -4.49 14.26 -0.13
C THR A 559 -4.14 15.08 -1.38
N ARG A 560 -5.12 15.78 -1.97
CA ARG A 560 -4.89 16.63 -3.15
C ARG A 560 -4.03 17.85 -2.82
N ILE A 561 -4.35 18.56 -1.74
CA ILE A 561 -3.55 19.70 -1.27
C ILE A 561 -2.12 19.24 -0.94
N TYR A 562 -2.00 18.12 -0.22
CA TYR A 562 -0.71 17.49 0.10
C TYR A 562 0.11 17.20 -1.15
N GLN A 563 -0.47 16.54 -2.16
CA GLN A 563 0.21 16.24 -3.43
C GLN A 563 0.71 17.51 -4.13
N LYS A 564 -0.08 18.59 -4.13
CA LYS A 564 0.34 19.89 -4.68
C LYS A 564 1.54 20.47 -3.94
N ALA A 565 1.59 20.31 -2.61
CA ALA A 565 2.74 20.70 -1.82
C ALA A 565 4.00 19.93 -2.21
N ILE A 566 3.91 18.60 -2.34
CA ILE A 566 5.05 17.78 -2.79
C ILE A 566 5.53 18.21 -4.18
N GLU A 567 4.61 18.54 -5.08
CA GLU A 567 4.94 19.08 -6.41
C GLU A 567 5.78 20.36 -6.32
N LEU A 568 5.36 21.34 -5.52
CA LEU A 568 6.08 22.61 -5.35
C LEU A 568 7.46 22.38 -4.73
N LEU A 569 7.52 21.61 -3.64
CA LEU A 569 8.77 21.31 -2.93
C LEU A 569 9.80 20.59 -3.84
N ARG A 570 9.34 19.71 -4.73
CA ARG A 570 10.22 19.08 -5.73
C ARG A 570 10.67 20.05 -6.81
N LYS A 571 9.79 20.95 -7.24
CA LYS A 571 10.15 22.02 -8.19
C LYS A 571 11.29 22.87 -7.61
N ASP A 572 11.23 23.22 -6.34
CA ASP A 572 12.30 23.98 -5.68
C ASP A 572 13.61 23.20 -5.62
N ALA A 573 13.56 21.91 -5.31
CA ALA A 573 14.75 21.04 -5.34
C ALA A 573 15.41 21.05 -6.72
N ARG A 574 14.62 20.95 -7.79
CA ARG A 574 15.13 20.97 -9.17
C ARG A 574 15.66 22.33 -9.59
N ASN A 575 15.00 23.42 -9.20
CA ASN A 575 15.50 24.78 -9.41
C ASN A 575 16.87 24.97 -8.76
N ASN A 576 17.12 24.26 -7.65
CA ASN A 576 18.41 24.20 -6.96
C ASN A 576 19.36 23.09 -7.48
N LYS A 577 19.11 22.58 -8.70
CA LYS A 577 19.92 21.57 -9.40
C LYS A 577 20.03 20.23 -8.64
N LYS A 578 19.05 19.92 -7.79
CA LYS A 578 18.90 18.61 -7.15
C LYS A 578 18.01 17.74 -8.03
N ASN A 579 18.20 16.42 -7.99
CA ASN A 579 17.37 15.50 -8.78
C ASN A 579 15.95 15.40 -8.23
N ASN A 580 15.83 15.34 -6.90
CA ASN A 580 14.58 15.28 -6.16
C ASN A 580 14.79 15.89 -4.76
N ILE A 581 13.70 16.12 -4.04
CA ILE A 581 13.74 16.44 -2.61
C ILE A 581 14.09 15.18 -1.79
N ASP A 582 14.91 15.32 -0.75
CA ASP A 582 15.41 14.19 0.01
C ASP A 582 14.35 13.67 0.99
N TYR A 583 13.87 14.55 1.86
CA TYR A 583 12.87 14.24 2.87
C TYR A 583 11.82 15.35 3.00
N ILE A 584 10.63 14.98 3.45
CA ILE A 584 9.62 15.92 3.92
C ILE A 584 9.34 15.62 5.39
N PHE A 585 9.46 16.64 6.23
CA PHE A 585 9.23 16.56 7.66
C PHE A 585 7.86 17.13 8.02
N CYS A 586 7.31 16.68 9.14
CA CYS A 586 6.12 17.25 9.75
C CYS A 586 6.17 17.04 11.25
N GLU A 587 5.59 17.96 12.00
CA GLU A 587 5.32 17.80 13.42
C GLU A 587 3.91 17.21 13.60
N ILE A 588 3.78 16.17 14.41
CA ILE A 588 2.49 15.54 14.71
C ILE A 588 2.29 15.41 16.21
N GLU A 589 1.04 15.41 16.68
CA GLU A 589 0.74 15.11 18.08
C GLU A 589 1.23 13.70 18.46
N LYS A 590 1.76 13.54 19.68
CA LYS A 590 2.11 12.21 20.21
C LYS A 590 0.86 11.32 20.30
N SER A 591 1.01 10.07 19.85
CA SER A 591 -0.05 9.05 19.91
C SER A 591 -0.64 8.89 21.32
N ASP A 592 0.23 8.89 22.35
CA ASP A 592 -0.15 8.67 23.76
C ASP A 592 -0.83 9.87 24.44
N THR A 593 -0.66 11.09 23.90
CA THR A 593 -1.33 12.30 24.42
C THR A 593 -2.70 12.52 23.80
N SER A 594 -3.05 11.78 22.74
CA SER A 594 -4.31 11.91 22.03
C SER A 594 -5.48 11.25 22.79
N ILE A 595 -6.00 11.94 23.80
CA ILE A 595 -7.27 11.56 24.47
C ILE A 595 -8.46 11.66 23.48
N ASN A 596 -8.27 12.32 22.33
CA ASN A 596 -9.31 12.70 21.40
C ASN A 596 -9.35 11.81 20.14
N LYS A 597 -10.52 11.24 19.81
CA LYS A 597 -10.71 10.39 18.62
C LYS A 597 -10.42 11.11 17.30
N GLU A 598 -10.42 12.43 17.26
CA GLU A 598 -10.14 13.20 16.03
C GLU A 598 -8.65 13.25 15.69
N ALA A 599 -7.75 13.32 16.67
CA ALA A 599 -6.30 13.26 16.47
C ALA A 599 -5.86 11.93 15.81
N SER A 600 -6.57 10.83 16.11
CA SER A 600 -6.31 9.53 15.47
C SER A 600 -6.52 9.53 13.95
N LYS A 601 -7.37 10.42 13.39
CA LYS A 601 -7.57 10.54 11.94
C LYS A 601 -6.37 11.20 11.26
N TYR A 602 -5.77 12.21 11.89
CA TYR A 602 -4.59 12.90 11.37
C TYR A 602 -3.35 11.99 11.43
N LEU A 603 -3.16 11.26 12.54
CA LEU A 603 -2.11 10.24 12.63
C LEU A 603 -2.26 9.17 11.54
N TRP A 604 -3.49 8.74 11.28
CA TRP A 604 -3.76 7.80 10.20
C TRP A 604 -3.45 8.37 8.81
N PHE A 605 -3.72 9.66 8.58
CA PHE A 605 -3.35 10.33 7.32
C PHE A 605 -1.84 10.28 7.08
N TRP A 606 -1.02 10.70 8.05
CA TRP A 606 0.43 10.68 7.93
C TRP A 606 0.99 9.26 7.78
N ASN A 607 0.49 8.31 8.58
CA ASN A 607 0.86 6.90 8.47
C ASN A 607 0.49 6.31 7.09
N LYS A 608 -0.68 6.67 6.55
CA LYS A 608 -1.11 6.26 5.21
C LYS A 608 -0.19 6.81 4.12
N MET A 609 0.30 8.05 4.28
CA MET A 609 1.25 8.66 3.34
C MET A 609 2.68 8.10 3.46
N GLY A 610 2.94 7.23 4.45
CA GLY A 610 4.22 6.55 4.62
C GLY A 610 5.23 7.29 5.49
N TYR A 611 4.79 8.32 6.23
CA TYR A 611 5.66 8.99 7.19
C TYR A 611 6.04 8.04 8.32
N ARG A 612 7.27 8.19 8.81
CA ARG A 612 7.80 7.48 9.98
C ARG A 612 8.22 8.45 11.06
N LYS A 613 8.02 8.05 12.30
CA LYS A 613 8.46 8.79 13.50
C LYS A 613 9.97 8.69 13.64
N ILE A 614 10.63 9.82 13.89
CA ILE A 614 12.06 9.86 14.13
C ILE A 614 12.32 9.60 15.61
N SER A 615 13.24 8.70 15.93
CA SER A 615 13.64 8.35 17.30
C SER A 615 14.55 9.40 17.92
N LEU A 616 14.02 10.62 18.02
CA LEU A 616 14.65 11.81 18.60
C LEU A 616 13.66 12.43 19.59
N ARG A 617 14.12 12.88 20.76
CA ARG A 617 13.29 13.68 21.67
C ARG A 617 13.09 15.08 21.10
N TYR A 618 12.08 15.19 20.23
CA TYR A 618 11.74 16.45 19.59
C TYR A 618 11.22 17.48 20.60
N ILE A 619 11.66 18.72 20.44
CA ILE A 619 11.23 19.89 21.20
C ILE A 619 10.98 21.00 20.19
N GLN A 620 9.74 21.47 20.10
CA GLN A 620 9.45 22.70 19.36
C GLN A 620 9.86 23.89 20.23
N PRO A 621 10.79 24.75 19.77
CA PRO A 621 11.10 26.00 20.45
C PRO A 621 9.87 26.91 20.56
N ALA A 622 9.85 27.78 21.58
CA ALA A 622 8.84 28.84 21.67
C ALA A 622 8.86 29.74 20.43
N LEU A 623 7.67 30.03 19.88
CA LEU A 623 7.50 30.83 18.66
C LEU A 623 7.59 32.36 18.90
N ASP A 624 7.49 32.82 20.15
CA ASP A 624 7.64 34.23 20.54
C ASP A 624 8.04 34.38 22.03
N ASP A 625 8.40 35.61 22.44
CA ASP A 625 8.84 35.97 23.80
C ASP A 625 7.77 35.79 24.90
N GLY A 626 6.59 35.25 24.58
CA GLY A 626 5.51 34.95 25.53
C GLY A 626 5.02 33.51 25.51
N LYS A 627 5.59 32.64 24.67
CA LYS A 627 5.21 31.23 24.53
C LYS A 627 6.21 30.29 25.22
N GLU A 628 5.74 29.10 25.55
CA GLU A 628 6.57 28.02 26.09
C GLU A 628 6.97 27.03 24.99
N ASN A 629 8.02 26.24 25.24
CA ASN A 629 8.39 25.14 24.37
C ASN A 629 7.30 24.06 24.34
N VAL A 630 7.06 23.46 23.18
CA VAL A 630 6.09 22.36 23.03
C VAL A 630 6.82 21.02 23.06
N HIS A 631 6.38 20.14 23.97
CA HIS A 631 6.96 18.82 24.20
C HIS A 631 6.02 17.66 23.84
N CYS A 632 4.80 17.95 23.38
CA CYS A 632 3.77 16.95 23.05
C CYS A 632 3.76 16.56 21.56
N LEU A 633 4.75 17.00 20.78
CA LEU A 633 4.87 16.70 19.36
C LEU A 633 5.97 15.66 19.11
N ASP A 634 5.75 14.80 18.11
CA ASP A 634 6.76 13.95 17.50
C ASP A 634 7.14 14.52 16.13
N LEU A 635 8.42 14.41 15.77
CA LEU A 635 8.89 14.73 14.43
C LEU A 635 8.79 13.48 13.56
N VAL A 636 8.11 13.58 12.42
CA VAL A 636 8.01 12.52 11.42
C VAL A 636 8.64 12.94 10.10
N ALA A 637 9.05 11.96 9.30
CA ALA A 637 9.58 12.23 7.96
C ALA A 637 9.14 11.18 6.93
N LEU A 638 9.05 11.62 5.67
CA LEU A 638 8.87 10.81 4.49
C LEU A 638 10.10 10.96 3.58
N GLN A 639 10.74 9.85 3.23
CA GLN A 639 11.82 9.84 2.24
C GLN A 639 11.24 9.84 0.82
N LEU A 640 11.74 10.72 -0.04
CA LEU A 640 11.30 10.80 -1.45
C LEU A 640 12.44 10.61 -2.46
N ASN A 641 13.70 10.77 -2.06
CA ASN A 641 14.83 10.53 -2.95
C ASN A 641 15.31 9.08 -2.89
N GLU A 642 15.13 8.34 -4.00
CA GLU A 642 15.55 6.95 -4.17
C GLU A 642 17.07 6.74 -4.08
N LYS A 643 17.86 7.78 -4.36
CA LYS A 643 19.34 7.70 -4.30
C LYS A 643 19.87 7.65 -2.87
N ILE A 644 19.03 7.95 -1.89
CA ILE A 644 19.37 7.78 -0.48
C ILE A 644 19.04 6.33 -0.11
N GLU A 645 20.04 5.59 0.34
CA GLU A 645 19.82 4.23 0.84
C GLU A 645 18.82 4.28 2.00
N SER A 646 17.75 3.48 1.91
CA SER A 646 16.77 3.38 2.98
C SER A 646 17.39 2.48 4.04
N GLN A 647 17.98 3.11 5.04
CA GLN A 647 18.33 2.44 6.29
C GLN A 647 17.10 2.54 7.20
N ARG A 648 17.00 1.76 8.29
CA ARG A 648 15.90 1.87 9.28
C ARG A 648 15.90 3.22 10.04
N GLY A 649 16.33 4.30 9.41
CA GLY A 649 16.59 5.60 10.00
C GLY A 649 17.10 6.63 8.99
N ILE A 650 17.33 7.85 9.47
CA ILE A 650 17.77 9.00 8.69
C ILE A 650 19.17 9.41 9.12
N ASN A 651 20.00 9.88 8.18
CA ASN A 651 21.32 10.38 8.49
C ASN A 651 21.28 11.56 9.48
N ALA A 652 22.08 11.45 10.55
CA ALA A 652 22.15 12.44 11.63
C ALA A 652 22.44 13.87 11.13
N ASN A 653 23.33 14.02 10.14
CA ASN A 653 23.64 15.34 9.57
C ASN A 653 22.46 15.93 8.78
N THR A 654 21.62 15.08 8.17
CA THR A 654 20.42 15.54 7.47
C THR A 654 19.42 16.11 8.47
N ILE A 655 19.18 15.41 9.58
CA ILE A 655 18.29 15.89 10.65
C ILE A 655 18.85 17.17 11.28
N LYS A 656 20.16 17.22 11.58
CA LYS A 656 20.81 18.42 12.13
C LYS A 656 20.63 19.64 11.22
N ASN A 657 20.94 19.49 9.92
CA ASN A 657 20.80 20.58 8.97
C ASN A 657 19.34 21.02 8.85
N PHE A 658 18.41 20.07 8.78
CA PHE A 658 16.97 20.33 8.77
C PHE A 658 16.53 21.13 10.01
N LEU A 659 16.88 20.71 11.23
CA LEU A 659 16.50 21.40 12.47
C LEU A 659 17.00 22.86 12.48
N LEU A 660 18.22 23.08 12.03
CA LEU A 660 18.80 24.42 11.92
C LEU A 660 18.11 25.27 10.84
N ASP A 661 17.77 24.69 9.69
CA ASP A 661 17.04 25.40 8.63
C ASP A 661 15.60 25.73 9.07
N TYR A 662 14.91 24.76 9.67
CA TYR A 662 13.54 24.92 10.16
C TYR A 662 13.44 26.00 11.24
N ALA A 663 14.35 25.97 12.22
CA ALA A 663 14.44 26.99 13.26
C ALA A 663 14.67 28.39 12.69
N ARG A 664 15.53 28.53 11.67
CA ARG A 664 15.87 29.84 11.09
C ARG A 664 14.76 30.40 10.23
N TYR A 665 14.24 29.59 9.31
CA TYR A 665 13.41 30.08 8.21
C TYR A 665 11.93 30.03 8.54
N ALA A 666 11.47 29.02 9.28
CA ALA A 666 10.08 28.89 9.68
C ALA A 666 9.83 29.50 11.07
N MET A 667 10.65 29.17 12.08
CA MET A 667 10.46 29.66 13.45
C MET A 667 11.11 31.03 13.74
N ARG A 668 11.81 31.62 12.78
CA ARG A 668 12.44 32.95 12.87
C ARG A 668 13.50 33.12 13.96
N ILE A 669 14.18 32.04 14.31
CA ILE A 669 15.32 32.09 15.23
C ILE A 669 16.55 32.54 14.44
N GLU A 670 17.02 33.77 14.64
CA GLU A 670 18.15 34.35 13.87
C GLU A 670 19.44 33.53 13.99
N GLU A 671 19.74 33.04 15.20
CA GLU A 671 20.92 32.23 15.51
C GLU A 671 20.49 30.87 16.11
N PRO A 672 20.01 29.91 15.29
CA PRO A 672 19.50 28.63 15.75
C PRO A 672 20.50 27.85 16.62
N GLU A 673 21.81 27.99 16.34
CA GLU A 673 22.86 27.28 17.09
C GLU A 673 22.94 27.71 18.56
N LYS A 674 22.45 28.92 18.90
CA LYS A 674 22.42 29.46 20.27
C LYS A 674 21.12 29.16 21.01
N ASN A 675 20.10 28.64 20.34
CA ASN A 675 18.83 28.31 20.97
C ASN A 675 18.97 27.02 21.80
N ILE A 676 18.71 27.11 23.11
CA ILE A 676 18.90 26.01 24.07
C ILE A 676 18.16 24.73 23.65
N SER A 677 16.93 24.84 23.13
CA SER A 677 16.13 23.68 22.71
C SER A 677 16.74 23.01 21.48
N ILE A 678 17.17 23.79 20.49
CA ILE A 678 17.83 23.28 19.28
C ILE A 678 19.19 22.67 19.63
N SER A 679 20.03 23.35 20.41
CA SER A 679 21.34 22.83 20.82
C SER A 679 21.22 21.49 21.54
N ARG A 680 20.23 21.32 22.42
CA ARG A 680 19.97 20.03 23.11
C ARG A 680 19.61 18.91 22.14
N MET A 681 18.76 19.18 21.15
CA MET A 681 18.45 18.18 20.13
C MET A 681 19.68 17.81 19.30
N ILE A 682 20.53 18.79 18.97
CA ILE A 682 21.79 18.55 18.25
C ILE A 682 22.78 17.74 19.12
N GLU A 683 22.91 18.06 20.40
CA GLU A 683 23.76 17.31 21.35
C GLU A 683 23.28 15.85 21.49
N GLU A 684 21.96 15.62 21.56
CA GLU A 684 21.40 14.27 21.56
C GLU A 684 21.80 13.51 20.30
N ILE A 685 21.65 14.12 19.13
CA ILE A 685 22.04 13.56 17.83
C ILE A 685 23.54 13.22 17.81
N GLU A 686 24.40 14.15 18.25
CA GLU A 686 25.86 13.97 18.26
C GLU A 686 26.34 12.95 19.30
N SER A 687 25.55 12.70 20.35
CA SER A 687 25.85 11.69 21.36
C SER A 687 25.62 10.24 20.88
N LEU A 688 24.87 10.07 19.79
CA LEU A 688 24.59 8.75 19.23
C LEU A 688 25.87 8.18 18.59
N LYS A 689 26.13 6.89 18.86
CA LYS A 689 27.28 6.17 18.29
C LYS A 689 27.12 5.87 16.79
N THR A 690 25.91 6.01 16.27
CA THR A 690 25.53 5.72 14.89
C THR A 690 25.35 7.02 14.11
N SER A 691 25.74 7.03 12.84
CA SER A 691 25.46 8.15 11.92
C SER A 691 24.01 8.19 11.43
N ILE A 692 23.17 7.25 11.91
CA ILE A 692 21.80 7.01 11.51
C ILE A 692 20.93 7.03 12.76
N ILE A 693 19.87 7.82 12.70
CA ILE A 693 18.85 7.94 13.74
C ILE A 693 17.67 7.08 13.32
N GLU A 694 17.32 6.10 14.14
CA GLU A 694 16.26 5.15 13.85
C GLU A 694 14.91 5.84 13.63
N THR A 695 14.04 5.17 12.86
CA THR A 695 12.67 5.62 12.63
C THR A 695 11.68 4.49 12.84
N ASP A 696 10.56 4.81 13.47
CA ASP A 696 9.48 3.89 13.82
C ASP A 696 8.18 4.20 13.07
N THR A 697 7.23 3.26 13.10
CA THR A 697 5.86 3.51 12.65
C THR A 697 5.16 4.55 13.53
N ILE A 698 4.23 5.31 12.94
CA ILE A 698 3.46 6.33 13.65
C ILE A 698 2.39 5.70 14.58
N LEU A 699 1.81 4.57 14.17
CA LEU A 699 0.65 3.93 14.80
C LEU A 699 0.97 2.57 15.40
#